data_AF-A0A924P9C5-F1
#
_entry.id   AF-A0A924P9C5-F1
#
_cell.length_a   1.000
_cell.length_b   1.000
_cell.length_c   1.000
_cell.angle_alpha   90.00
_cell.angle_beta   90.00
_cell.angle_gamma   90.00
#
_symmetry.space_group_name_H-M   'P 1'
#
loop_
_entity.id
_entity.type
_entity.pdbx_description
1 polymer ?
#
loop_
_entity_poly.entity_id
_entity_poly.type
_entity_poly.pdbx_seq_one_letter_code
_entity_poly.pdbx_strand_id
1 'polypeptide(L)'
;MKFARTLSALASAFVLLLFSTQLVASAASEDRGNDELQGDYSLEQLDSYFAGVFSQSIRAQSASEGARALGLSNASFRADPTTRTLLVKQKLASTPHDRISIAQGLFELDVAKYNLAQGAPDFLSAKTNYYSRLAFDLRQQKHERPYFYLADWLSLNHPPLTELKLPLEQYAAFMGPLDRREIKSPYFSTEFQNDIDQSTGTELTRGNKVRALFNRDAIPQKVRLARQAHRYFFGAVMAIACDESTEEFVQAMIDKARSGVDVRLIMEGFYAHTLFRPCFNRLKKGGVDIVLVSDEVKLKSLGAFMHNKFWISDGREGIIGGENIIRYENLSDGVNQMNRDTDLLMKGPAVADLLDNFIDLWRKYRHRKNAGIDSYFAELQSLRAEQRGQGLRGRENYGAWLSNPSTRMGGVCRILVQRSRGTNYSIGEVYRKYLAGAQTGVMLTSPKVRYSRHGEFNSKKLSDWFYDSVRQAASRGVRIDLISNGLDGGDGELTSLFREKASIAEDQDRTGAARRWRKFLTRDAAKVAKANRSYLLGLESTPHVHTWTHFQYIHAKQLYFDRIAVAIGSVNLDMNSLNANHEAAAICLDQGLSEQMDRQLTQDLVNSVPVVSQNETFSQAQNDSSESENQDILDENDVSVEAFIAREAAPDVPEQDVRN
;
A
#
# COMPACT_ATOMS: atom_id res chain seq x y z
N MET A 1 -39.36 -28.72 37.68
CA MET A 1 -39.64 -27.54 36.81
C MET A 1 -38.44 -26.96 36.06
N LYS A 2 -37.19 -27.46 36.20
CA LYS A 2 -36.07 -27.09 35.29
C LYS A 2 -35.75 -28.13 34.19
N PHE A 3 -36.44 -29.27 34.17
CA PHE A 3 -36.26 -30.32 33.16
C PHE A 3 -37.32 -30.31 32.03
N ALA A 4 -38.37 -29.49 32.16
CA ALA A 4 -39.46 -29.39 31.18
C ALA A 4 -39.26 -28.26 30.15
N ARG A 5 -38.25 -27.38 30.31
CA ARG A 5 -37.94 -26.30 29.36
C ARG A 5 -36.88 -26.68 28.32
N THR A 6 -36.09 -27.72 28.56
CA THR A 6 -35.07 -28.22 27.62
C THR A 6 -35.62 -29.17 26.56
N LEU A 7 -36.76 -29.82 26.78
CA LEU A 7 -37.39 -30.72 25.79
C LEU A 7 -38.21 -30.00 24.71
N SER A 8 -38.72 -28.78 24.96
CA SER A 8 -39.45 -28.00 23.94
C SER A 8 -38.51 -27.37 22.89
N ALA A 9 -37.26 -27.06 23.28
CA ALA A 9 -36.25 -26.51 22.38
C ALA A 9 -35.64 -27.56 21.43
N LEU A 10 -35.55 -28.83 21.87
CA LEU A 10 -35.03 -29.93 21.04
C LEU A 10 -36.06 -30.48 20.04
N ALA A 11 -37.36 -30.39 20.34
CA ALA A 11 -38.41 -30.78 19.40
C ALA A 11 -38.55 -29.81 18.21
N SER A 12 -38.23 -28.52 18.40
CA SER A 12 -38.29 -27.51 17.33
C SER A 12 -37.09 -27.57 16.38
N ALA A 13 -35.93 -28.03 16.86
CA ALA A 13 -34.73 -28.20 16.04
C ALA A 13 -34.78 -29.46 15.15
N PHE A 14 -35.53 -30.50 15.54
CA PHE A 14 -35.63 -31.75 14.78
C PHE A 14 -36.61 -31.66 13.60
N VAL A 15 -37.64 -30.80 13.67
CA VAL A 15 -38.58 -30.57 12.56
C VAL A 15 -37.95 -29.73 11.43
N LEU A 16 -36.98 -28.86 11.75
CA LEU A 16 -36.25 -28.06 10.75
C LEU A 16 -35.15 -28.85 10.02
N LEU A 17 -34.60 -29.92 10.62
CA LEU A 17 -33.63 -30.80 9.95
C LEU A 17 -34.28 -31.82 9.00
N LEU A 18 -35.56 -32.14 9.20
CA LEU A 18 -36.29 -33.08 8.33
C LEU A 18 -36.85 -32.41 7.06
N PHE A 19 -36.96 -31.07 7.02
CA PHE A 19 -37.37 -30.34 5.82
C PHE A 19 -36.22 -29.94 4.88
N SER A 20 -34.97 -29.91 5.36
CA SER A 20 -33.80 -29.57 4.54
C SER A 20 -33.18 -30.77 3.81
N THR A 21 -33.53 -31.99 4.20
CA THR A 21 -32.99 -33.23 3.60
C THR A 21 -33.84 -33.81 2.46
N GLN A 22 -35.06 -33.31 2.23
CA GLN A 22 -35.87 -33.69 1.07
C GLN A 22 -35.68 -32.79 -0.17
N LEU A 23 -35.00 -31.64 -0.05
CA LEU A 23 -34.71 -30.73 -1.17
C LEU A 23 -33.33 -30.94 -1.81
N VAL A 24 -32.46 -31.76 -1.21
CA VAL A 24 -31.12 -32.07 -1.75
C VAL A 24 -31.10 -33.39 -2.55
N ALA A 25 -32.19 -34.15 -2.55
CA ALA A 25 -32.24 -35.48 -3.18
C ALA A 25 -32.88 -35.54 -4.58
N SER A 26 -33.17 -34.42 -5.25
CA SER A 26 -33.71 -34.42 -6.63
C SER A 26 -32.89 -33.64 -7.66
N ALA A 27 -31.75 -33.05 -7.27
CA ALA A 27 -30.85 -32.35 -8.20
C ALA A 27 -29.60 -33.18 -8.59
N ALA A 28 -29.50 -34.41 -8.11
CA ALA A 28 -28.36 -35.31 -8.36
C ALA A 28 -28.76 -36.49 -9.26
N SER A 29 -29.30 -36.20 -10.45
CA SER A 29 -29.29 -37.15 -11.57
C SER A 29 -29.61 -36.43 -12.87
N GLU A 30 -28.63 -35.79 -13.48
CA GLU A 30 -28.45 -35.80 -14.94
C GLU A 30 -27.11 -35.15 -15.31
N ASP A 31 -26.17 -36.03 -15.63
CA ASP A 31 -24.91 -35.76 -16.29
C ASP A 31 -25.17 -35.63 -17.80
N ARG A 32 -25.11 -34.40 -18.36
CA ARG A 32 -24.80 -34.13 -19.78
C ARG A 32 -24.28 -32.71 -19.98
N GLY A 33 -23.05 -32.62 -20.51
CA GLY A 33 -22.69 -31.76 -21.64
C GLY A 33 -22.53 -30.25 -21.39
N ASN A 34 -21.33 -29.74 -21.72
CA ASN A 34 -21.12 -28.36 -22.16
C ASN A 34 -22.17 -27.98 -23.21
N ASP A 35 -23.09 -27.07 -22.90
CA ASP A 35 -23.77 -26.21 -23.86
C ASP A 35 -24.27 -24.94 -23.15
N GLU A 36 -24.21 -23.81 -23.86
CA GLU A 36 -24.54 -22.47 -23.41
C GLU A 36 -25.92 -22.39 -22.75
N LEU A 37 -25.96 -22.04 -21.46
CA LEU A 37 -27.21 -21.77 -20.73
C LEU A 37 -27.77 -20.39 -21.11
N GLN A 38 -28.49 -20.32 -22.23
CA GLN A 38 -29.53 -19.32 -22.48
C GLN A 38 -30.88 -19.90 -22.00
N GLY A 39 -31.25 -19.62 -20.75
CA GLY A 39 -32.57 -19.94 -20.21
C GLY A 39 -33.27 -18.67 -19.72
N ASP A 40 -34.36 -18.27 -20.38
CA ASP A 40 -35.24 -17.18 -19.95
C ASP A 40 -36.09 -17.64 -18.75
N TYR A 41 -35.77 -17.14 -17.56
CA TYR A 41 -36.59 -17.34 -16.36
C TYR A 41 -37.75 -16.33 -16.31
N SER A 42 -38.94 -16.80 -15.91
CA SER A 42 -40.10 -15.93 -15.71
C SER A 42 -39.95 -15.04 -14.45
N LEU A 43 -40.51 -13.83 -14.49
CA LEU A 43 -40.45 -12.84 -13.40
C LEU A 43 -40.96 -13.37 -12.05
N GLU A 44 -41.97 -14.26 -12.05
CA GLU A 44 -42.52 -14.85 -10.82
C GLU A 44 -41.58 -15.88 -10.17
N GLN A 45 -40.86 -16.67 -10.97
CA GLN A 45 -39.87 -17.63 -10.46
C GLN A 45 -38.68 -16.91 -9.83
N LEU A 46 -38.31 -15.76 -10.40
CA LEU A 46 -37.30 -14.86 -9.85
C LEU A 46 -37.78 -14.26 -8.50
N ASP A 47 -39.01 -13.77 -8.42
CA ASP A 47 -39.54 -13.13 -7.20
C ASP A 47 -39.69 -14.11 -6.01
N SER A 48 -40.04 -15.37 -6.26
CA SER A 48 -40.07 -16.41 -5.21
C SER A 48 -38.67 -16.77 -4.69
N TYR A 49 -37.67 -16.82 -5.57
CA TYR A 49 -36.27 -17.02 -5.20
C TYR A 49 -35.68 -15.80 -4.45
N PHE A 50 -36.11 -14.59 -4.81
CA PHE A 50 -35.72 -13.34 -4.17
C PHE A 50 -36.27 -13.19 -2.74
N ALA A 51 -37.47 -13.70 -2.44
CA ALA A 51 -38.06 -13.62 -1.10
C ALA A 51 -37.30 -14.44 -0.03
N GLY A 52 -36.59 -15.51 -0.41
CA GLY A 52 -35.87 -16.39 0.51
C GLY A 52 -34.42 -15.96 0.84
N VAL A 53 -33.78 -15.18 -0.04
CA VAL A 53 -32.33 -14.85 0.07
C VAL A 53 -32.09 -13.40 0.53
N PHE A 54 -33.05 -12.49 0.35
CA PHE A 54 -32.91 -11.05 0.63
C PHE A 54 -33.30 -10.61 2.04
N SER A 55 -33.34 -11.51 3.04
CA SER A 55 -33.76 -11.11 4.39
C SER A 55 -32.75 -10.26 5.16
N GLN A 56 -31.52 -10.01 4.67
CA GLN A 56 -30.57 -9.11 5.37
C GLN A 56 -29.69 -8.15 4.56
N SER A 57 -29.71 -8.11 3.23
CA SER A 57 -28.92 -7.06 2.55
C SER A 57 -29.39 -6.80 1.12
N ILE A 58 -29.46 -5.51 0.78
CA ILE A 58 -29.76 -4.95 -0.53
C ILE A 58 -31.27 -4.96 -0.90
N ARG A 59 -32.06 -4.08 -0.29
CA ARG A 59 -33.21 -3.51 -1.00
C ARG A 59 -32.71 -2.38 -1.89
N ALA A 60 -33.03 -2.43 -3.18
CA ALA A 60 -32.74 -1.40 -4.18
C ALA A 60 -33.36 0.00 -3.89
N GLN A 61 -33.97 0.21 -2.72
CA GLN A 61 -34.45 1.50 -2.23
C GLN A 61 -33.31 2.42 -1.73
N SER A 62 -32.10 1.89 -1.47
CA SER A 62 -31.03 2.59 -0.75
C SER A 62 -30.30 3.71 -1.50
N ALA A 63 -30.28 3.73 -2.84
CA ALA A 63 -29.59 4.79 -3.59
C ALA A 63 -30.33 6.13 -3.49
N SER A 64 -31.67 6.11 -3.55
CA SER A 64 -32.50 7.32 -3.44
C SER A 64 -32.59 7.84 -1.99
N GLU A 65 -32.55 6.94 -1.01
CA GLU A 65 -32.50 7.27 0.42
C GLU A 65 -31.12 7.80 0.82
N GLY A 66 -30.04 7.19 0.31
CA GLY A 66 -28.67 7.67 0.46
C GLY A 66 -28.43 9.04 -0.18
N ALA A 67 -28.99 9.29 -1.37
CA ALA A 67 -28.95 10.61 -2.00
C ALA A 67 -29.69 11.65 -1.13
N ARG A 68 -30.97 11.41 -0.78
CA ARG A 68 -31.77 12.33 0.06
C ARG A 68 -31.12 12.64 1.41
N ALA A 69 -30.45 11.65 2.02
CA ALA A 69 -29.76 11.77 3.29
C ALA A 69 -28.50 12.65 3.26
N LEU A 70 -27.81 12.70 2.12
CA LEU A 70 -26.63 13.52 1.88
C LEU A 70 -26.99 14.99 1.56
N GLY A 71 -28.28 15.36 1.61
CA GLY A 71 -28.77 16.62 1.05
C GLY A 71 -28.66 16.67 -0.48
N LEU A 72 -28.37 15.53 -1.12
CA LEU A 72 -28.20 15.40 -2.56
C LEU A 72 -29.56 15.00 -3.15
N SER A 73 -30.01 15.70 -4.19
CA SER A 73 -31.16 15.21 -4.95
C SER A 73 -30.81 13.86 -5.60
N ASN A 74 -31.81 13.05 -5.99
CA ASN A 74 -31.64 11.85 -6.83
C ASN A 74 -30.80 12.11 -8.10
N ALA A 75 -30.51 13.37 -8.46
CA ALA A 75 -29.71 13.73 -9.62
C ALA A 75 -28.19 13.65 -9.41
N SER A 76 -27.67 13.45 -8.19
CA SER A 76 -26.21 13.40 -7.93
C SER A 76 -25.60 11.99 -8.07
N PHE A 77 -26.44 10.96 -8.05
CA PHE A 77 -26.05 9.57 -8.30
C PHE A 77 -26.95 9.02 -9.40
N ARG A 78 -26.34 8.48 -10.45
CA ARG A 78 -27.08 7.70 -11.46
C ARG A 78 -26.74 6.22 -11.24
N ALA A 79 -27.77 5.40 -11.05
CA ALA A 79 -27.66 3.95 -11.17
C ALA A 79 -27.94 3.56 -12.63
N ASP A 80 -27.16 2.63 -13.18
CA ASP A 80 -27.40 2.11 -14.53
C ASP A 80 -28.82 1.49 -14.65
N PRO A 81 -29.64 1.83 -15.67
CA PRO A 81 -31.00 1.30 -15.83
C PRO A 81 -31.10 -0.24 -15.85
N THR A 82 -30.00 -0.93 -16.14
CA THR A 82 -29.87 -2.40 -16.19
C THR A 82 -29.35 -3.03 -14.89
N THR A 83 -29.53 -2.36 -13.74
CA THR A 83 -29.05 -2.79 -12.42
C THR A 83 -29.41 -4.25 -12.09
N ARG A 84 -30.61 -4.74 -12.46
CA ARG A 84 -31.06 -6.12 -12.14
C ARG A 84 -30.26 -7.20 -12.89
N THR A 85 -29.89 -6.96 -14.15
CA THR A 85 -29.11 -7.89 -14.99
C THR A 85 -27.63 -7.90 -14.59
N LEU A 86 -27.09 -6.76 -14.16
CA LEU A 86 -25.69 -6.64 -13.71
C LEU A 86 -25.46 -7.28 -12.33
N LEU A 87 -26.45 -7.21 -11.42
CA LEU A 87 -26.41 -7.94 -10.14
C LEU A 87 -26.46 -9.47 -10.34
N VAL A 88 -27.11 -9.96 -11.39
CA VAL A 88 -27.05 -11.39 -11.78
C VAL A 88 -25.65 -11.76 -12.28
N LYS A 89 -25.01 -10.90 -13.08
CA LYS A 89 -23.59 -11.07 -13.49
C LYS A 89 -22.63 -11.07 -12.30
N GLN A 90 -22.94 -10.34 -11.22
CA GLN A 90 -22.16 -10.38 -9.97
C GLN A 90 -22.14 -11.79 -9.36
N LYS A 91 -23.24 -12.56 -9.41
CA LYS A 91 -23.25 -13.96 -8.95
C LYS A 91 -22.44 -14.89 -9.86
N LEU A 92 -22.36 -14.58 -11.15
CA LEU A 92 -21.62 -15.34 -12.18
C LEU A 92 -20.13 -14.98 -12.26
N ALA A 93 -19.68 -13.93 -11.56
CA ALA A 93 -18.28 -13.55 -11.53
C ALA A 93 -17.43 -14.61 -10.80
N SER A 94 -16.26 -14.92 -11.37
CA SER A 94 -15.35 -15.97 -10.92
C SER A 94 -14.79 -15.75 -9.52
N THR A 95 -14.60 -14.49 -9.09
CA THR A 95 -13.95 -14.17 -7.81
C THR A 95 -14.71 -13.10 -7.00
N PRO A 96 -14.53 -13.03 -5.66
CA PRO A 96 -15.10 -11.97 -4.81
C PRO A 96 -14.68 -10.54 -5.22
N HIS A 97 -13.48 -10.38 -5.80
CA HIS A 97 -12.96 -9.08 -6.21
C HIS A 97 -13.64 -8.57 -7.48
N ASP A 98 -13.90 -9.46 -8.46
CA ASP A 98 -14.68 -9.12 -9.65
C ASP A 98 -16.08 -8.60 -9.28
N ARG A 99 -16.66 -9.13 -8.20
CA ARG A 99 -17.97 -8.69 -7.68
C ARG A 99 -17.95 -7.27 -7.15
N ILE A 100 -16.86 -6.87 -6.49
CA ILE A 100 -16.67 -5.52 -5.95
C ILE A 100 -16.55 -4.52 -7.11
N SER A 101 -15.71 -4.81 -8.10
CA SER A 101 -15.52 -3.92 -9.24
C SER A 101 -16.79 -3.80 -10.09
N ILE A 102 -17.55 -4.88 -10.29
CA ILE A 102 -18.87 -4.83 -10.96
C ILE A 102 -19.84 -3.96 -10.16
N ALA A 103 -19.91 -4.11 -8.84
CA ALA A 103 -20.82 -3.34 -7.99
C ALA A 103 -20.49 -1.84 -8.00
N GLN A 104 -19.20 -1.49 -7.94
CA GLN A 104 -18.73 -0.10 -8.04
C GLN A 104 -19.13 0.53 -9.39
N GLY A 105 -19.00 -0.22 -10.49
CA GLY A 105 -19.35 0.26 -11.83
C GLY A 105 -20.84 0.58 -12.05
N LEU A 106 -21.72 0.22 -11.11
CA LEU A 106 -23.15 0.56 -11.16
C LEU A 106 -23.46 2.02 -10.80
N PHE A 107 -22.49 2.73 -10.21
CA PHE A 107 -22.72 4.05 -9.65
C PHE A 107 -21.77 5.07 -10.25
N GLU A 108 -22.32 6.21 -10.65
CA GLU A 108 -21.53 7.37 -11.06
C GLU A 108 -21.79 8.55 -10.13
N LEU A 109 -20.71 9.29 -9.82
CA LEU A 109 -20.74 10.48 -8.98
C LEU A 109 -20.75 11.74 -9.85
N ASP A 110 -21.77 12.58 -9.67
CA ASP A 110 -21.78 13.94 -10.22
C ASP A 110 -21.01 14.89 -9.28
N VAL A 111 -19.73 15.10 -9.59
CA VAL A 111 -18.80 15.92 -8.79
C VAL A 111 -19.29 17.37 -8.67
N ALA A 112 -19.83 17.96 -9.74
CA ALA A 112 -20.29 19.34 -9.71
C ALA A 112 -21.48 19.53 -8.76
N LYS A 113 -22.45 18.61 -8.79
CA LYS A 113 -23.57 18.62 -7.84
C LYS A 113 -23.12 18.33 -6.42
N TYR A 114 -22.17 17.43 -6.23
CA TYR A 114 -21.60 17.14 -4.91
C TYR A 114 -20.97 18.41 -4.32
N ASN A 115 -20.12 19.11 -5.08
CA ASN A 115 -19.47 20.35 -4.66
C ASN A 115 -20.49 21.44 -4.31
N LEU A 116 -21.50 21.62 -5.18
CA LEU A 116 -22.58 22.60 -4.97
C LEU A 116 -23.36 22.31 -3.67
N ALA A 117 -23.71 21.05 -3.42
CA ALA A 117 -24.46 20.65 -2.23
C ALA A 117 -23.67 20.82 -0.92
N GLN A 118 -22.34 20.74 -0.98
CA GLN A 118 -21.45 20.97 0.16
C GLN A 118 -20.96 22.43 0.24
N GLY A 119 -21.39 23.31 -0.67
CA GLY A 119 -21.01 24.73 -0.71
C GLY A 119 -19.51 24.94 -0.87
N ALA A 120 -18.84 24.11 -1.66
CA ALA A 120 -17.38 24.08 -1.77
C ALA A 120 -16.89 24.31 -3.21
N PRO A 121 -15.70 24.91 -3.40
CA PRO A 121 -15.16 25.22 -4.73
C PRO A 121 -14.61 24.00 -5.47
N ASP A 122 -14.19 22.96 -4.75
CA ASP A 122 -13.62 21.72 -5.28
C ASP A 122 -14.07 20.51 -4.45
N PHE A 123 -13.79 19.32 -4.96
CA PHE A 123 -14.24 18.06 -4.37
C PHE A 123 -13.64 17.76 -3.00
N LEU A 124 -12.34 18.01 -2.80
CA LEU A 124 -11.70 17.77 -1.51
C LEU A 124 -12.24 18.71 -0.44
N SER A 125 -12.44 19.99 -0.77
CA SER A 125 -13.12 20.95 0.10
C SER A 125 -14.55 20.51 0.45
N ALA A 126 -15.30 20.02 -0.55
CA ALA A 126 -16.65 19.49 -0.36
C ALA A 126 -16.64 18.27 0.58
N LYS A 127 -15.65 17.39 0.43
CA LYS A 127 -15.47 16.20 1.26
C LYS A 127 -15.13 16.57 2.70
N THR A 128 -14.19 17.48 2.92
CA THR A 128 -13.87 17.99 4.26
C THR A 128 -15.10 18.59 4.93
N ASN A 129 -15.85 19.46 4.25
CA ASN A 129 -17.11 20.04 4.77
C ASN A 129 -18.14 18.96 5.16
N TYR A 130 -18.22 17.87 4.40
CA TYR A 130 -19.11 16.76 4.71
C TYR A 130 -18.67 16.03 6.00
N TYR A 131 -17.43 15.55 6.05
CA TYR A 131 -16.93 14.76 7.17
C TYR A 131 -16.79 15.55 8.47
N SER A 132 -16.49 16.85 8.42
CA SER A 132 -16.48 17.72 9.59
C SER A 132 -17.84 17.84 10.30
N ARG A 133 -18.94 17.55 9.60
CA ARG A 133 -20.30 17.58 10.17
C ARG A 133 -20.76 16.24 10.74
N LEU A 134 -20.02 15.16 10.50
CA LEU A 134 -20.37 13.84 10.99
C LEU A 134 -19.80 13.60 12.40
N ALA A 135 -20.63 13.06 13.29
CA ALA A 135 -20.15 12.53 14.57
C ALA A 135 -19.08 11.46 14.32
N PHE A 136 -18.13 11.33 15.24
CA PHE A 136 -17.04 10.35 15.14
C PHE A 136 -17.09 9.39 16.32
N ASP A 137 -17.24 8.09 16.04
CA ASP A 137 -17.20 7.06 17.08
C ASP A 137 -15.74 6.73 17.41
N LEU A 138 -15.30 7.15 18.61
CA LEU A 138 -13.94 6.91 19.09
C LEU A 138 -13.62 5.43 19.34
N ARG A 139 -14.61 4.60 19.71
CA ARG A 139 -14.38 3.17 19.94
C ARG A 139 -14.17 2.44 18.61
N GLN A 140 -14.96 2.80 17.61
CA GLN A 140 -14.95 2.21 16.26
C GLN A 140 -14.00 2.94 15.28
N GLN A 141 -13.37 4.04 15.70
CA GLN A 141 -12.59 5.01 14.91
C GLN A 141 -13.11 5.23 13.48
N LYS A 142 -14.38 5.57 13.37
CA LYS A 142 -15.02 5.91 12.10
C LYS A 142 -16.09 6.97 12.34
N HIS A 143 -16.43 7.70 11.29
CA HIS A 143 -17.57 8.61 11.34
C HIS A 143 -18.87 7.82 11.47
N GLU A 144 -19.73 8.24 12.40
CA GLU A 144 -21.12 7.81 12.46
C GLU A 144 -21.83 8.32 11.22
N ARG A 145 -22.50 7.40 10.55
CA ARG A 145 -23.19 7.71 9.30
C ARG A 145 -24.66 7.39 9.48
N PRO A 146 -25.54 8.25 8.96
CA PRO A 146 -26.97 8.04 9.10
C PRO A 146 -27.46 6.79 8.33
N TYR A 147 -26.66 6.23 7.42
CA TYR A 147 -26.98 5.04 6.63
C TYR A 147 -25.74 4.17 6.37
N PHE A 148 -25.96 2.86 6.22
CA PHE A 148 -24.95 1.90 5.77
C PHE A 148 -24.85 1.95 4.24
N TYR A 149 -23.67 2.30 3.72
CA TYR A 149 -23.36 2.16 2.30
C TYR A 149 -23.29 0.67 1.92
N LEU A 150 -23.29 0.38 0.61
CA LEU A 150 -22.88 -0.94 0.14
C LEU A 150 -21.56 -1.29 0.82
N ALA A 151 -21.47 -2.49 1.40
CA ALA A 151 -20.29 -2.94 2.16
C ALA A 151 -18.98 -2.76 1.36
N ASP A 152 -19.09 -2.66 0.03
CA ASP A 152 -18.01 -2.58 -0.93
C ASP A 152 -17.27 -1.23 -0.96
N TRP A 153 -17.80 -0.15 -0.36
CA TRP A 153 -17.15 1.19 -0.36
C TRP A 153 -16.57 1.60 0.99
N LEU A 154 -16.65 0.71 1.98
CA LEU A 154 -16.13 0.91 3.33
C LEU A 154 -16.51 2.30 3.86
N SER A 155 -15.50 3.16 4.00
CA SER A 155 -15.65 4.43 4.66
C SER A 155 -15.79 5.67 3.79
N LEU A 156 -15.91 5.46 2.49
CA LEU A 156 -16.28 6.52 1.56
C LEU A 156 -17.77 6.82 1.62
N ASN A 157 -18.10 8.08 1.36
CA ASN A 157 -19.47 8.57 1.18
C ASN A 157 -19.84 8.68 -0.31
N HIS A 158 -19.01 8.13 -1.19
CA HIS A 158 -19.18 8.08 -2.63
C HIS A 158 -18.58 6.77 -3.18
N PRO A 159 -18.98 6.29 -4.37
CA PRO A 159 -18.28 5.19 -5.02
C PRO A 159 -16.80 5.55 -5.23
N PRO A 160 -15.86 4.62 -4.99
CA PRO A 160 -14.46 4.83 -5.33
C PRO A 160 -14.32 5.26 -6.80
N LEU A 161 -13.53 6.30 -7.05
CA LEU A 161 -13.27 6.74 -8.40
C LEU A 161 -12.10 5.93 -8.96
N THR A 162 -12.36 5.17 -10.02
CA THR A 162 -11.35 4.41 -10.79
C THR A 162 -10.60 5.28 -11.79
N GLU A 163 -11.17 6.42 -12.18
CA GLU A 163 -10.55 7.41 -13.05
C GLU A 163 -11.05 8.83 -12.71
N LEU A 164 -10.16 9.82 -12.87
CA LEU A 164 -10.50 11.25 -12.77
C LEU A 164 -10.90 11.78 -14.15
N LYS A 165 -12.22 11.91 -14.39
CA LYS A 165 -12.79 12.34 -15.68
C LYS A 165 -12.80 13.86 -15.90
N LEU A 166 -12.63 14.64 -14.84
CA LEU A 166 -12.61 16.10 -14.87
C LEU A 166 -11.17 16.65 -14.75
N PRO A 167 -10.93 17.92 -15.13
CA PRO A 167 -9.70 18.62 -14.78
C PRO A 167 -9.37 18.51 -13.29
N LEU A 168 -8.10 18.36 -12.94
CA LEU A 168 -7.67 18.05 -11.56
C LEU A 168 -8.07 19.13 -10.56
N GLU A 169 -8.09 20.39 -10.98
CA GLU A 169 -8.54 21.54 -10.17
C GLU A 169 -9.99 21.44 -9.69
N GLN A 170 -10.85 20.67 -10.37
CA GLN A 170 -12.22 20.44 -9.91
C GLN A 170 -12.29 19.43 -8.76
N TYR A 171 -11.30 18.53 -8.68
CA TYR A 171 -11.14 17.62 -7.57
C TYR A 171 -10.39 18.28 -6.42
N ALA A 172 -9.30 18.98 -6.72
CA ALA A 172 -8.42 19.61 -5.76
C ALA A 172 -7.91 20.94 -6.34
N ALA A 173 -8.39 22.09 -5.83
CA ALA A 173 -8.11 23.40 -6.43
C ALA A 173 -6.62 23.73 -6.61
N PHE A 174 -5.75 23.22 -5.72
CA PHE A 174 -4.30 23.40 -5.79
C PHE A 174 -3.61 22.60 -6.92
N MET A 175 -4.34 21.70 -7.59
CA MET A 175 -3.85 20.88 -8.71
C MET A 175 -4.10 21.50 -10.09
N GLY A 176 -4.42 22.79 -10.15
CA GLY A 176 -4.59 23.51 -11.41
C GLY A 176 -3.35 23.50 -12.33
N PRO A 177 -3.49 24.05 -13.55
CA PRO A 177 -2.43 24.05 -14.55
C PRO A 177 -1.11 24.61 -14.02
N LEU A 178 0.00 23.95 -14.38
CA LEU A 178 1.34 24.28 -13.89
C LEU A 178 2.37 24.22 -15.02
N ASP A 179 3.03 25.34 -15.34
CA ASP A 179 4.21 25.33 -16.20
C ASP A 179 5.46 25.07 -15.35
N ARG A 180 5.93 23.82 -15.37
CA ARG A 180 7.08 23.37 -14.58
C ARG A 180 8.41 24.00 -15.01
N ARG A 181 8.47 24.55 -16.23
CA ARG A 181 9.67 25.23 -16.75
C ARG A 181 9.90 26.58 -16.07
N GLU A 182 8.85 27.19 -15.53
CA GLU A 182 8.92 28.48 -14.84
C GLU A 182 9.17 28.35 -13.34
N ILE A 183 9.11 27.13 -12.78
CA ILE A 183 9.30 26.90 -11.34
C ILE A 183 10.73 27.24 -10.92
N LYS A 184 10.88 28.07 -9.89
CA LYS A 184 12.17 28.46 -9.30
C LYS A 184 12.41 27.73 -7.99
N SER A 185 12.85 26.48 -8.08
CA SER A 185 13.10 25.64 -6.90
C SER A 185 14.60 25.44 -6.61
N PRO A 186 15.01 25.35 -5.32
CA PRO A 186 16.38 24.98 -4.96
C PRO A 186 16.80 23.60 -5.50
N TYR A 187 15.84 22.72 -5.84
CA TYR A 187 16.13 21.39 -6.38
C TYR A 187 16.85 21.45 -7.74
N PHE A 188 16.75 22.57 -8.46
CA PHE A 188 17.48 22.83 -9.70
C PHE A 188 18.85 23.51 -9.50
N SER A 189 19.35 23.59 -8.27
CA SER A 189 20.67 24.14 -7.97
C SER A 189 21.72 23.04 -7.83
N THR A 190 22.92 23.31 -8.36
CA THR A 190 24.09 22.43 -8.20
C THR A 190 24.48 22.28 -6.73
N GLU A 191 24.39 23.36 -5.94
CA GLU A 191 24.70 23.34 -4.51
C GLU A 191 23.81 22.37 -3.75
N PHE A 192 22.50 22.45 -3.93
CA PHE A 192 21.55 21.52 -3.33
C PHE A 192 21.85 20.08 -3.72
N GLN A 193 22.06 19.81 -5.01
CA GLN A 193 22.31 18.43 -5.48
C GLN A 193 23.65 17.87 -4.99
N ASN A 194 24.69 18.70 -4.86
CA ASN A 194 25.95 18.31 -4.24
C ASN A 194 25.81 17.97 -2.76
N ASP A 195 24.96 18.70 -2.03
CA ASP A 195 24.64 18.40 -0.64
C ASP A 195 23.85 17.08 -0.51
N ILE A 196 22.97 16.76 -1.47
CA ILE A 196 22.32 15.45 -1.53
C ILE A 196 23.32 14.33 -1.83
N ASP A 197 24.32 14.54 -2.69
CA ASP A 197 25.37 13.53 -2.94
C ASP A 197 26.11 13.16 -1.65
N GLN A 198 26.38 14.14 -0.78
CA GLN A 198 27.05 13.90 0.51
C GLN A 198 26.18 13.07 1.48
N SER A 199 24.85 13.22 1.42
CA SER A 199 23.90 12.47 2.26
C SER A 199 23.51 11.11 1.70
N THR A 200 23.80 10.82 0.43
CA THR A 200 23.38 9.56 -0.24
C THR A 200 24.53 8.67 -0.64
N GLY A 201 25.70 9.23 -0.91
CA GLY A 201 26.81 8.51 -1.54
C GLY A 201 26.54 8.19 -3.02
N THR A 202 25.48 8.73 -3.61
CA THR A 202 25.12 8.54 -5.02
C THR A 202 25.13 9.88 -5.75
N GLU A 203 25.33 9.83 -7.07
CA GLU A 203 25.33 11.03 -7.94
C GLU A 203 23.97 11.19 -8.61
N LEU A 204 23.60 12.43 -8.92
CA LEU A 204 22.54 12.70 -9.87
C LEU A 204 22.97 12.24 -11.26
N THR A 205 22.02 11.69 -12.01
CA THR A 205 22.23 11.23 -13.37
C THR A 205 21.16 11.77 -14.30
N ARG A 206 21.45 11.83 -15.60
CA ARG A 206 20.51 12.27 -16.63
C ARG A 206 20.28 11.17 -17.68
N GLY A 207 19.18 11.29 -18.43
CA GLY A 207 18.86 10.38 -19.52
C GLY A 207 18.13 9.12 -19.05
N ASN A 208 17.61 9.12 -17.82
CA ASN A 208 16.80 8.03 -17.29
C ASN A 208 15.41 8.10 -17.89
N LYS A 209 14.93 7.00 -18.47
CA LYS A 209 13.52 6.84 -18.83
C LYS A 209 12.81 6.24 -17.64
N VAL A 210 11.78 6.91 -17.15
CA VAL A 210 11.06 6.52 -15.94
C VAL A 210 9.56 6.46 -16.20
N ARG A 211 8.88 5.51 -15.54
CA ARG A 211 7.42 5.37 -15.62
C ARG A 211 6.90 4.75 -14.34
N ALA A 212 5.88 5.37 -13.75
CA ALA A 212 5.22 4.79 -12.59
C ALA A 212 4.44 3.52 -13.01
N LEU A 213 4.44 2.54 -12.13
CA LEU A 213 3.71 1.28 -12.25
C LEU A 213 2.71 1.26 -11.10
N PHE A 214 1.43 1.41 -11.40
CA PHE A 214 0.39 1.49 -10.39
C PHE A 214 -0.25 0.11 -10.19
N ASN A 215 -0.20 -0.39 -8.95
CA ASN A 215 -0.84 -1.64 -8.55
C ASN A 215 -0.40 -2.81 -9.47
N ARG A 216 -1.35 -3.63 -9.96
CA ARG A 216 -1.08 -4.79 -10.84
C ARG A 216 -0.23 -4.52 -12.08
N ASP A 217 -0.01 -3.27 -12.49
CA ASP A 217 0.86 -2.93 -13.62
C ASP A 217 2.32 -3.35 -13.41
N ALA A 218 2.77 -3.56 -12.18
CA ALA A 218 4.16 -3.85 -11.89
C ALA A 218 4.57 -5.31 -12.13
N ILE A 219 3.73 -6.30 -11.78
CA ILE A 219 4.10 -7.72 -11.92
C ILE A 219 4.42 -8.14 -13.36
N PRO A 220 3.67 -7.72 -14.41
CA PRO A 220 4.03 -8.09 -15.80
C PRO A 220 5.35 -7.45 -16.24
N GLN A 221 5.70 -6.29 -15.69
CA GLN A 221 6.99 -5.64 -15.98
C GLN A 221 8.14 -6.38 -15.31
N LYS A 222 7.95 -6.86 -14.07
CA LYS A 222 8.91 -7.73 -13.35
C LYS A 222 9.14 -9.03 -14.12
N VAL A 223 8.06 -9.66 -14.62
CA VAL A 223 8.13 -10.83 -15.53
C VAL A 223 8.93 -10.51 -16.79
N ARG A 224 8.63 -9.40 -17.48
CA ARG A 224 9.38 -8.99 -18.68
C ARG A 224 10.86 -8.82 -18.37
N LEU A 225 11.20 -8.13 -17.28
CA LEU A 225 12.57 -7.88 -16.85
C LEU A 225 13.35 -9.17 -16.58
N ALA A 226 12.72 -10.16 -15.93
CA ALA A 226 13.31 -11.48 -15.75
C ALA A 226 13.49 -12.20 -17.09
N ARG A 227 12.44 -12.27 -17.93
CA ARG A 227 12.48 -12.97 -19.23
C ARG A 227 13.47 -12.37 -20.24
N GLN A 228 13.75 -11.07 -20.17
CA GLN A 228 14.71 -10.43 -21.06
C GLN A 228 16.15 -10.45 -20.53
N ALA A 229 16.39 -10.86 -19.28
CA ALA A 229 17.73 -10.91 -18.72
C ALA A 229 18.64 -11.87 -19.52
N HIS A 230 19.83 -11.40 -19.88
CA HIS A 230 20.80 -12.15 -20.67
C HIS A 230 22.01 -12.61 -19.86
N ARG A 231 22.41 -11.82 -18.86
CA ARG A 231 23.60 -12.07 -18.04
C ARG A 231 23.22 -12.29 -16.59
N TYR A 232 22.40 -11.40 -16.04
CA TYR A 232 21.93 -11.53 -14.67
C TYR A 232 20.58 -10.87 -14.41
N PHE A 233 19.86 -11.44 -13.45
CA PHE A 233 18.64 -10.87 -12.89
C PHE A 233 18.75 -10.86 -11.36
N PHE A 234 18.87 -9.67 -10.78
CA PHE A 234 19.07 -9.49 -9.34
C PHE A 234 17.86 -8.83 -8.70
N GLY A 235 17.49 -9.26 -7.50
CA GLY A 235 16.37 -8.70 -6.77
C GLY A 235 16.59 -8.65 -5.26
N ALA A 236 16.02 -7.64 -4.61
CA ALA A 236 15.86 -7.58 -3.16
C ALA A 236 14.38 -7.40 -2.86
N VAL A 237 13.79 -8.27 -2.04
CA VAL A 237 12.37 -8.22 -1.68
C VAL A 237 12.11 -8.81 -0.30
N MET A 238 11.33 -8.10 0.51
CA MET A 238 10.94 -8.57 1.85
C MET A 238 10.09 -9.84 1.79
N ALA A 239 9.03 -9.85 0.96
CA ALA A 239 8.12 -10.99 0.85
C ALA A 239 7.84 -11.41 -0.60
N ILE A 240 7.87 -12.72 -0.83
CA ILE A 240 7.49 -13.37 -2.08
C ILE A 240 6.74 -14.67 -1.79
N ALA A 241 5.50 -14.76 -2.28
CA ALA A 241 4.69 -15.96 -2.27
C ALA A 241 4.80 -16.70 -3.62
N CYS A 242 4.49 -18.00 -3.60
CA CYS A 242 4.41 -18.83 -4.80
C CYS A 242 2.98 -19.34 -4.92
N ASP A 243 2.13 -18.49 -5.47
CA ASP A 243 0.70 -18.71 -5.73
C ASP A 243 0.39 -18.37 -7.19
N GLU A 244 -0.87 -18.50 -7.60
CA GLU A 244 -1.29 -18.28 -8.99
C GLU A 244 -0.97 -16.86 -9.51
N SER A 245 -0.97 -15.86 -8.63
CA SER A 245 -0.70 -14.47 -9.01
C SER A 245 0.80 -14.17 -9.20
N THR A 246 1.67 -15.04 -8.70
CA THR A 246 3.13 -14.88 -8.76
C THR A 246 3.81 -15.91 -9.65
N GLU A 247 3.07 -16.94 -10.07
CA GLU A 247 3.58 -18.11 -10.79
C GLU A 247 4.40 -17.74 -12.01
N GLU A 248 3.90 -16.83 -12.84
CA GLU A 248 4.60 -16.42 -14.07
C GLU A 248 5.97 -15.81 -13.77
N PHE A 249 6.07 -15.02 -12.70
CA PHE A 249 7.31 -14.36 -12.31
C PHE A 249 8.30 -15.33 -11.66
N VAL A 250 7.82 -16.19 -10.76
CA VAL A 250 8.60 -17.27 -10.15
C VAL A 250 9.17 -18.20 -11.22
N GLN A 251 8.34 -18.60 -12.18
CA GLN A 251 8.76 -19.50 -13.25
C GLN A 251 9.76 -18.82 -14.20
N ALA A 252 9.55 -17.54 -14.54
CA ALA A 252 10.52 -16.79 -15.33
C ALA A 252 11.92 -16.74 -14.69
N MET A 253 12.00 -16.56 -13.37
CA MET A 253 13.28 -16.60 -12.64
C MET A 253 13.93 -17.99 -12.69
N ILE A 254 13.14 -19.05 -12.48
CA ILE A 254 13.63 -20.44 -12.50
C ILE A 254 14.12 -20.82 -13.90
N ASP A 255 13.36 -20.49 -14.94
CA ASP A 255 13.74 -20.79 -16.33
C ASP A 255 15.02 -20.07 -16.72
N LYS A 256 15.18 -18.82 -16.28
CA LYS A 256 16.41 -18.06 -16.50
C LYS A 256 17.62 -18.66 -15.81
N ALA A 257 17.48 -19.01 -14.54
CA ALA A 257 18.53 -19.69 -13.79
C ALA A 257 18.94 -21.01 -14.47
N ARG A 258 17.96 -21.79 -14.94
CA ARG A 258 18.20 -23.06 -15.67
C ARG A 258 18.85 -22.86 -17.04
N SER A 259 18.58 -21.73 -17.71
CA SER A 259 19.24 -21.36 -18.96
C SER A 259 20.67 -20.82 -18.79
N GLY A 260 21.17 -20.72 -17.55
CA GLY A 260 22.52 -20.26 -17.23
C GLY A 260 22.65 -18.76 -16.97
N VAL A 261 21.54 -18.02 -16.87
CA VAL A 261 21.54 -16.62 -16.42
C VAL A 261 21.74 -16.59 -14.90
N ASP A 262 22.58 -15.67 -14.40
CA ASP A 262 22.83 -15.55 -12.97
C ASP A 262 21.65 -14.85 -12.28
N VAL A 263 20.81 -15.64 -11.60
CA VAL A 263 19.62 -15.13 -10.91
C VAL A 263 19.86 -15.14 -9.41
N ARG A 264 19.84 -13.95 -8.79
CA ARG A 264 20.14 -13.78 -7.36
C ARG A 264 19.10 -12.99 -6.62
N LEU A 265 18.71 -13.46 -5.43
CA LEU A 265 17.74 -12.78 -4.57
C LEU A 265 18.28 -12.53 -3.17
N ILE A 266 17.98 -11.35 -2.65
CA ILE A 266 18.13 -11.00 -1.24
C ILE A 266 16.74 -10.96 -0.63
N MET A 267 16.50 -11.76 0.39
CA MET A 267 15.19 -11.88 1.04
C MET A 267 15.30 -11.65 2.55
N GLU A 268 14.24 -11.16 3.16
CA GLU A 268 14.15 -11.05 4.61
C GLU A 268 13.98 -12.47 5.19
N GLY A 269 14.88 -12.85 6.10
CA GLY A 269 15.03 -14.22 6.55
C GLY A 269 13.90 -14.72 7.45
N PHE A 270 13.35 -13.86 8.31
CA PHE A 270 12.21 -14.20 9.16
C PHE A 270 11.00 -14.58 8.30
N TYR A 271 10.61 -13.73 7.33
CA TYR A 271 9.46 -14.01 6.45
C TYR A 271 9.71 -15.19 5.51
N ALA A 272 10.92 -15.29 4.95
CA ALA A 272 11.30 -16.40 4.08
C ALA A 272 11.21 -17.76 4.79
N HIS A 273 11.60 -17.83 6.07
CA HIS A 273 11.57 -19.08 6.83
C HIS A 273 10.22 -19.43 7.45
N THR A 274 9.41 -18.43 7.78
CA THR A 274 8.15 -18.64 8.52
C THR A 274 6.92 -18.65 7.63
N LEU A 275 6.76 -17.66 6.75
CA LEU A 275 5.56 -17.48 5.94
C LEU A 275 5.73 -18.08 4.53
N PHE A 276 6.91 -17.95 3.94
CA PHE A 276 7.12 -18.24 2.51
C PHE A 276 8.11 -19.37 2.24
N ARG A 277 8.33 -20.25 3.22
CA ARG A 277 9.30 -21.36 3.13
C ARG A 277 9.10 -22.27 1.91
N PRO A 278 7.87 -22.65 1.50
CA PRO A 278 7.69 -23.43 0.28
C PRO A 278 8.20 -22.69 -0.97
N CYS A 279 7.92 -21.39 -1.07
CA CYS A 279 8.34 -20.57 -2.20
C CYS A 279 9.85 -20.38 -2.24
N PHE A 280 10.44 -20.05 -1.09
CA PHE A 280 11.90 -19.99 -0.92
C PHE A 280 12.58 -21.29 -1.38
N ASN A 281 12.08 -22.45 -0.94
CA ASN A 281 12.63 -23.74 -1.33
C ASN A 281 12.48 -24.02 -2.82
N ARG A 282 11.37 -23.60 -3.43
CA ARG A 282 11.12 -23.76 -4.88
C ARG A 282 12.12 -22.96 -5.70
N LEU A 283 12.30 -21.67 -5.40
CA LEU A 283 13.26 -20.80 -6.08
C LEU A 283 14.68 -21.35 -5.96
N LYS A 284 15.09 -21.72 -4.75
CA LYS A 284 16.42 -22.30 -4.47
C LYS A 284 16.65 -23.61 -5.24
N LYS A 285 15.68 -24.52 -5.27
CA LYS A 285 15.74 -25.77 -6.06
C LYS A 285 15.74 -25.49 -7.58
N GLY A 286 15.14 -24.37 -7.99
CA GLY A 286 15.12 -23.91 -9.38
C GLY A 286 16.45 -23.32 -9.88
N GLY A 287 17.45 -23.17 -9.01
CA GLY A 287 18.76 -22.63 -9.37
C GLY A 287 18.96 -21.14 -9.05
N VAL A 288 17.97 -20.48 -8.43
CA VAL A 288 18.11 -19.10 -7.95
C VAL A 288 19.03 -19.07 -6.73
N ASP A 289 20.08 -18.26 -6.74
CA ASP A 289 20.95 -18.08 -5.56
C ASP A 289 20.33 -17.07 -4.60
N ILE A 290 20.11 -17.48 -3.36
CA ILE A 290 19.37 -16.69 -2.38
C ILE A 290 20.25 -16.43 -1.17
N VAL A 291 20.26 -15.18 -0.72
CA VAL A 291 20.80 -14.76 0.57
C VAL A 291 19.66 -14.28 1.45
N LEU A 292 19.65 -14.75 2.69
CA LEU A 292 18.70 -14.31 3.70
C LEU A 292 19.35 -13.27 4.59
N VAL A 293 18.69 -12.14 4.76
CA VAL A 293 19.07 -11.10 5.71
C VAL A 293 18.33 -11.36 7.01
N SER A 294 19.07 -11.51 8.10
CA SER A 294 18.51 -11.66 9.45
C SER A 294 19.37 -10.84 10.40
N ASP A 295 19.15 -9.54 10.40
CA ASP A 295 19.83 -8.58 11.30
C ASP A 295 19.20 -8.58 12.71
N GLU A 296 18.19 -9.43 12.99
CA GLU A 296 17.56 -9.58 14.29
C GLU A 296 17.82 -10.94 14.94
N VAL A 297 18.70 -10.98 15.96
CA VAL A 297 18.50 -11.69 17.24
C VAL A 297 19.42 -11.07 18.30
N LYS A 298 19.09 -9.88 18.82
CA LYS A 298 19.39 -9.49 20.20
C LYS A 298 18.20 -8.68 20.72
N LEU A 299 17.41 -9.29 21.60
CA LEU A 299 16.14 -8.84 22.20
C LEU A 299 16.15 -7.47 22.94
N LYS A 300 17.08 -6.55 22.65
CA LYS A 300 17.24 -5.27 23.38
C LYS A 300 17.46 -4.04 22.49
N SER A 301 17.27 -4.12 21.18
CA SER A 301 17.29 -2.94 20.29
C SER A 301 16.38 -3.10 19.08
N LEU A 302 15.79 -2.00 18.60
CA LEU A 302 15.14 -1.90 17.28
C LEU A 302 16.10 -2.47 16.22
N GLY A 303 15.83 -3.68 15.72
CA GLY A 303 16.64 -4.32 14.70
C GLY A 303 16.40 -3.67 13.33
N ALA A 304 17.38 -3.80 12.45
CA ALA A 304 17.22 -3.40 11.05
C ALA A 304 16.60 -4.56 10.28
N PHE A 305 15.55 -4.32 9.53
CA PHE A 305 15.00 -5.33 8.60
C PHE A 305 15.47 -5.06 7.17
N MET A 306 15.49 -6.12 6.35
CA MET A 306 15.59 -5.96 4.91
C MET A 306 14.22 -5.61 4.37
N HIS A 307 14.05 -4.35 3.97
CA HIS A 307 12.77 -3.82 3.55
C HIS A 307 12.77 -3.32 2.09
N ASN A 308 13.90 -3.37 1.40
CA ASN A 308 14.02 -3.09 -0.03
C ASN A 308 13.04 -3.90 -0.88
N LYS A 309 12.49 -3.26 -1.92
CA LYS A 309 11.83 -3.91 -3.06
C LYS A 309 12.39 -3.33 -4.35
N PHE A 310 13.35 -4.02 -4.94
CA PHE A 310 13.87 -3.64 -6.26
C PHE A 310 14.34 -4.86 -7.07
N TRP A 311 14.37 -4.68 -8.38
CA TRP A 311 14.72 -5.69 -9.37
C TRP A 311 15.62 -5.06 -10.44
N ILE A 312 16.63 -5.78 -10.91
CA ILE A 312 17.65 -5.28 -11.85
C ILE A 312 17.88 -6.35 -12.91
N SER A 313 17.81 -5.94 -14.17
CA SER A 313 18.10 -6.79 -15.33
C SER A 313 19.31 -6.22 -16.07
N ASP A 314 20.41 -6.99 -16.09
CA ASP A 314 21.66 -6.68 -16.80
C ASP A 314 22.25 -5.27 -16.52
N GLY A 315 21.93 -4.68 -15.36
CA GLY A 315 22.42 -3.35 -14.95
C GLY A 315 21.89 -2.18 -15.77
N ARG A 316 20.92 -2.41 -16.66
CA ARG A 316 20.40 -1.42 -17.62
C ARG A 316 18.97 -1.00 -17.36
N GLU A 317 18.16 -1.93 -16.86
CA GLU A 317 16.77 -1.71 -16.49
C GLU A 317 16.52 -2.19 -15.07
N GLY A 318 15.67 -1.48 -14.34
CA GLY A 318 15.28 -1.87 -13.00
C GLY A 318 13.90 -1.40 -12.63
N ILE A 319 13.36 -2.01 -11.58
CA ILE A 319 12.11 -1.61 -10.93
C ILE A 319 12.43 -1.38 -9.46
N ILE A 320 11.91 -0.31 -8.86
CA ILE A 320 12.03 -0.02 -7.42
C ILE A 320 10.70 0.54 -6.90
N GLY A 321 10.29 0.14 -5.70
CA GLY A 321 9.08 0.70 -5.09
C GLY A 321 8.65 0.02 -3.81
N GLY A 322 7.35 -0.05 -3.59
CA GLY A 322 6.73 -0.58 -2.38
C GLY A 322 6.35 -2.05 -2.45
N GLU A 323 6.19 -2.61 -3.65
CA GLU A 323 5.45 -3.86 -3.81
C GLU A 323 6.24 -5.11 -3.41
N ASN A 324 5.63 -5.88 -2.50
CA ASN A 324 5.98 -7.28 -2.32
C ASN A 324 5.42 -8.14 -3.48
N ILE A 325 5.88 -9.39 -3.59
CA ILE A 325 5.42 -10.32 -4.63
C ILE A 325 4.37 -11.26 -4.03
N ILE A 326 3.15 -10.76 -3.87
CA ILE A 326 2.03 -11.46 -3.23
C ILE A 326 0.71 -11.12 -3.94
N ARG A 327 -0.34 -11.94 -3.73
CA ARG A 327 -1.66 -11.79 -4.36
C ARG A 327 -2.28 -10.41 -4.14
N TYR A 328 -2.20 -9.90 -2.91
CA TYR A 328 -2.79 -8.61 -2.53
C TYR A 328 -2.12 -7.39 -3.17
N GLU A 329 -0.93 -7.54 -3.76
CA GLU A 329 -0.31 -6.51 -4.60
C GLU A 329 -0.59 -6.80 -6.09
N ASN A 330 -0.30 -8.03 -6.51
CA ASN A 330 -0.29 -8.43 -7.91
C ASN A 330 -1.66 -8.36 -8.59
N LEU A 331 -2.76 -8.56 -7.85
CA LEU A 331 -4.12 -8.53 -8.38
C LEU A 331 -4.86 -7.21 -8.09
N SER A 332 -4.18 -6.24 -7.47
CA SER A 332 -4.81 -4.97 -7.11
C SER A 332 -5.10 -4.12 -8.34
N ASP A 333 -6.35 -3.67 -8.49
CA ASP A 333 -6.73 -2.64 -9.46
C ASP A 333 -6.79 -1.23 -8.83
N GLY A 334 -6.42 -1.13 -7.55
CA GLY A 334 -6.46 0.11 -6.79
C GLY A 334 -7.86 0.50 -6.30
N VAL A 335 -8.91 -0.32 -6.50
CA VAL A 335 -10.27 -0.11 -5.93
C VAL A 335 -10.96 -1.40 -5.42
N ASN A 336 -10.41 -2.59 -5.70
CA ASN A 336 -10.97 -3.90 -5.39
C ASN A 336 -10.68 -4.44 -3.97
N GLN A 337 -10.38 -3.54 -3.04
CA GLN A 337 -10.04 -3.82 -1.63
C GLN A 337 -8.71 -4.56 -1.42
N MET A 338 -7.82 -4.49 -2.41
CA MET A 338 -6.43 -4.93 -2.31
C MET A 338 -5.50 -3.76 -1.98
N ASN A 339 -4.19 -4.03 -1.93
CA ASN A 339 -3.22 -3.01 -1.57
C ASN A 339 -3.05 -1.99 -2.70
N ARG A 340 -3.10 -0.71 -2.37
CA ARG A 340 -2.78 0.39 -3.27
C ARG A 340 -1.28 0.66 -3.16
N ASP A 341 -0.51 0.31 -4.19
CA ASP A 341 0.96 0.45 -4.22
C ASP A 341 1.51 0.96 -5.56
N THR A 342 2.71 1.52 -5.54
CA THR A 342 3.37 2.07 -6.72
C THR A 342 4.83 1.70 -6.77
N ASP A 343 5.22 1.12 -7.90
CA ASP A 343 6.61 0.91 -8.29
C ASP A 343 7.04 1.91 -9.37
N LEU A 344 8.35 2.02 -9.60
CA LEU A 344 8.95 2.85 -10.64
C LEU A 344 9.77 1.97 -11.57
N LEU A 345 9.37 1.88 -12.84
CA LEU A 345 10.21 1.32 -13.89
C LEU A 345 11.25 2.35 -14.32
N MET A 346 12.51 1.95 -14.37
CA MET A 346 13.63 2.81 -14.75
C MET A 346 14.54 2.13 -15.78
N LYS A 347 14.96 2.90 -16.78
CA LYS A 347 16.01 2.53 -17.72
C LYS A 347 16.99 3.69 -17.84
N GLY A 348 18.24 3.47 -17.45
CA GLY A 348 19.27 4.50 -17.55
C GLY A 348 20.33 4.45 -16.46
N PRO A 349 21.18 5.49 -16.38
CA PRO A 349 22.36 5.49 -15.53
C PRO A 349 22.10 5.35 -14.02
N ALA A 350 20.90 5.71 -13.53
CA ALA A 350 20.53 5.54 -12.13
C ALA A 350 20.45 4.06 -11.72
N VAL A 351 20.20 3.13 -12.65
CA VAL A 351 20.14 1.67 -12.36
C VAL A 351 21.49 1.15 -11.84
N ALA A 352 22.60 1.80 -12.20
CA ALA A 352 23.92 1.46 -11.67
C ALA A 352 23.99 1.61 -10.14
N ASP A 353 23.27 2.57 -9.55
CA ASP A 353 23.27 2.78 -8.10
C ASP A 353 22.39 1.74 -7.37
N LEU A 354 21.34 1.21 -8.02
CA LEU A 354 20.61 0.04 -7.52
C LEU A 354 21.50 -1.21 -7.52
N LEU A 355 22.29 -1.41 -8.59
CA LEU A 355 23.24 -2.53 -8.68
C LEU A 355 24.31 -2.45 -7.60
N ASP A 356 24.83 -1.25 -7.33
CA ASP A 356 25.78 -1.00 -6.24
C ASP A 356 25.17 -1.38 -4.88
N ASN A 357 23.92 -0.94 -4.61
CA ASN A 357 23.20 -1.33 -3.40
C ASN A 357 23.04 -2.84 -3.27
N PHE A 358 22.67 -3.53 -4.36
CA PHE A 358 22.58 -4.99 -4.38
C PHE A 358 23.90 -5.66 -4.05
N ILE A 359 24.99 -5.26 -4.72
CA ILE A 359 26.32 -5.84 -4.52
C ILE A 359 26.78 -5.66 -3.07
N ASP A 360 26.53 -4.48 -2.49
CA ASP A 360 26.94 -4.19 -1.13
C ASP A 360 26.15 -5.00 -0.09
N LEU A 361 24.84 -5.13 -0.25
CA LEU A 361 24.03 -6.02 0.58
C LEU A 361 24.48 -7.48 0.41
N TRP A 362 24.71 -7.92 -0.84
CA TRP A 362 25.16 -9.29 -1.12
C TRP A 362 26.48 -9.62 -0.43
N ARG A 363 27.48 -8.74 -0.55
CA ARG A 363 28.80 -8.88 0.10
C ARG A 363 28.69 -8.90 1.62
N LYS A 364 27.79 -8.10 2.20
CA LYS A 364 27.58 -8.04 3.65
C LYS A 364 27.09 -9.39 4.20
N TYR A 365 26.14 -10.04 3.54
CA TYR A 365 25.44 -11.21 4.06
C TYR A 365 25.94 -12.56 3.54
N ARG A 366 26.70 -12.60 2.44
CA ARG A 366 27.25 -13.84 1.89
C ARG A 366 28.66 -14.12 2.43
N HIS A 367 28.76 -14.74 3.61
CA HIS A 367 30.04 -14.97 4.31
C HIS A 367 30.97 -16.06 3.71
N ARG A 368 30.53 -16.90 2.76
CA ARG A 368 31.36 -17.97 2.15
C ARG A 368 31.52 -17.75 0.64
N LYS A 369 32.76 -17.44 0.23
CA LYS A 369 33.27 -17.08 -1.12
C LYS A 369 32.33 -16.18 -1.93
N ASN A 370 32.70 -14.89 -2.03
CA ASN A 370 32.19 -13.89 -2.99
C ASN A 370 32.43 -14.26 -4.48
N ALA A 371 32.63 -15.55 -4.79
CA ALA A 371 32.93 -16.02 -6.13
C ALA A 371 31.80 -15.56 -7.08
N GLY A 372 32.14 -14.63 -7.98
CA GLY A 372 31.26 -14.10 -9.01
C GLY A 372 30.56 -12.78 -8.69
N ILE A 373 30.47 -12.28 -7.44
CA ILE A 373 29.89 -10.93 -7.22
C ILE A 373 30.89 -9.81 -7.58
N ASP A 374 32.19 -10.06 -7.37
CA ASP A 374 33.24 -9.06 -7.62
C ASP A 374 33.42 -8.74 -9.12
N SER A 375 33.09 -9.68 -10.03
CA SER A 375 33.07 -9.39 -11.47
C SER A 375 31.99 -8.38 -11.84
N TYR A 376 30.80 -8.45 -11.21
CA TYR A 376 29.75 -7.45 -11.43
C TYR A 376 30.09 -6.10 -10.82
N PHE A 377 30.88 -6.07 -9.75
CA PHE A 377 31.42 -4.81 -9.23
C PHE A 377 32.41 -4.16 -10.22
N ALA A 378 33.31 -4.94 -10.83
CA ALA A 378 34.21 -4.42 -11.87
C ALA A 378 33.44 -3.91 -13.10
N GLU A 379 32.38 -4.62 -13.49
CA GLU A 379 31.46 -4.19 -14.54
C GLU A 379 30.73 -2.88 -14.19
N LEU A 380 30.21 -2.77 -12.96
CA LEU A 380 29.58 -1.55 -12.46
C LEU A 380 30.53 -0.34 -12.54
N GLN A 381 31.80 -0.51 -12.17
CA GLN A 381 32.79 0.56 -12.27
C GLN A 381 33.03 0.96 -13.73
N SER A 382 33.11 -0.01 -14.65
CA SER A 382 33.25 0.24 -16.09
C SER A 382 32.03 0.99 -16.65
N LEU A 383 30.83 0.59 -16.24
CA LEU A 383 29.57 1.22 -16.63
C LEU A 383 29.50 2.67 -16.13
N ARG A 384 29.86 2.95 -14.87
CA ARG A 384 29.90 4.32 -14.33
C ARG A 384 30.95 5.18 -15.04
N ALA A 385 32.10 4.62 -15.39
CA ALA A 385 33.13 5.32 -16.16
C ALA A 385 32.64 5.69 -17.57
N GLU A 386 31.95 4.77 -18.26
CA GLU A 386 31.32 5.03 -19.56
C GLU A 386 30.26 6.15 -19.44
N GLN A 387 29.37 6.07 -18.46
CA GLN A 387 28.34 7.08 -18.21
C GLN A 387 28.95 8.47 -17.95
N ARG A 388 30.07 8.54 -17.22
CA ARG A 388 30.80 9.79 -16.99
C ARG A 388 31.42 10.31 -18.29
N GLY A 389 32.03 9.44 -19.09
CA GLY A 389 32.56 9.80 -20.42
C GLY A 389 31.48 10.31 -21.39
N GLN A 390 30.23 9.86 -21.23
CA GLN A 390 29.07 10.33 -21.99
C GLN A 390 28.40 11.58 -21.39
N GLY A 391 28.86 12.08 -20.24
CA GLY A 391 28.24 13.20 -19.55
C GLY A 391 26.81 12.90 -19.06
N LEU A 392 26.54 11.64 -18.70
CA LEU A 392 25.26 11.19 -18.11
C LEU A 392 25.30 11.11 -16.58
N ARG A 393 26.49 11.22 -16.00
CA ARG A 393 26.83 11.12 -14.57
C ARG A 393 28.02 12.04 -14.29
N GLY A 394 28.12 12.57 -13.07
CA GLY A 394 29.24 13.39 -12.61
C GLY A 394 28.82 14.83 -12.28
N ARG A 395 29.31 15.32 -11.14
CA ARG A 395 28.93 16.63 -10.55
C ARG A 395 29.25 17.82 -11.45
N GLU A 396 30.28 17.69 -12.27
CA GLU A 396 30.69 18.69 -13.27
C GLU A 396 29.56 19.00 -14.28
N ASN A 397 28.61 18.09 -14.45
CA ASN A 397 27.51 18.24 -15.41
C ASN A 397 26.23 18.85 -14.84
N TYR A 398 26.08 18.92 -13.50
CA TYR A 398 24.81 19.31 -12.85
C TYR A 398 24.35 20.71 -13.28
N GLY A 399 25.28 21.67 -13.34
CA GLY A 399 24.96 23.04 -13.74
C GLY A 399 24.36 23.11 -15.14
N ALA A 400 24.92 22.36 -16.09
CA ALA A 400 24.43 22.31 -17.47
C ALA A 400 23.05 21.64 -17.57
N TRP A 401 22.79 20.60 -16.78
CA TRP A 401 21.50 19.90 -16.80
C TRP A 401 20.38 20.72 -16.17
N LEU A 402 20.67 21.34 -15.01
CA LEU A 402 19.64 21.94 -14.16
C LEU A 402 19.31 23.39 -14.53
N SER A 403 20.25 24.10 -15.17
CA SER A 403 20.04 25.49 -15.59
C SER A 403 19.12 25.65 -16.80
N ASN A 404 18.94 24.60 -17.62
CA ASN A 404 18.09 24.66 -18.81
C ASN A 404 16.66 24.21 -18.49
N PRO A 405 15.66 25.12 -18.49
CA PRO A 405 14.28 24.80 -18.16
C PRO A 405 13.65 23.72 -19.04
N SER A 406 14.11 23.58 -20.28
CA SER A 406 13.56 22.61 -21.24
C SER A 406 14.06 21.18 -20.99
N THR A 407 15.13 21.00 -20.21
CA THR A 407 15.76 19.68 -20.04
C THR A 407 16.03 19.27 -18.60
N ARG A 408 15.95 20.20 -17.64
CA ARG A 408 16.20 19.94 -16.21
C ARG A 408 15.21 18.96 -15.55
N MET A 409 14.13 18.62 -16.27
CA MET A 409 13.13 17.62 -15.89
C MET A 409 12.96 16.51 -16.96
N GLY A 410 14.04 16.17 -17.66
CA GLY A 410 14.05 15.09 -18.67
C GLY A 410 14.81 13.86 -18.17
N GLY A 411 14.27 13.15 -17.17
CA GLY A 411 14.90 11.95 -16.63
C GLY A 411 16.13 12.20 -15.76
N VAL A 412 16.09 13.27 -14.95
CA VAL A 412 17.18 13.60 -14.03
C VAL A 412 16.91 12.93 -12.68
N CYS A 413 17.62 11.85 -12.37
CA CYS A 413 17.30 10.96 -11.26
C CYS A 413 18.54 10.54 -10.46
N ARG A 414 18.31 10.12 -9.22
CA ARG A 414 19.27 9.39 -8.38
C ARG A 414 18.58 8.30 -7.57
N ILE A 415 19.37 7.37 -7.07
CA ILE A 415 18.93 6.38 -6.08
C ILE A 415 19.38 6.82 -4.70
N LEU A 416 18.45 6.87 -3.76
CA LEU A 416 18.68 7.04 -2.33
C LEU A 416 18.83 5.65 -1.72
N VAL A 417 19.90 5.44 -0.95
CA VAL A 417 20.20 4.14 -0.35
C VAL A 417 20.35 4.32 1.16
N GLN A 418 19.69 3.46 1.93
CA GLN A 418 19.85 3.37 3.37
C GLN A 418 20.59 2.08 3.71
N ARG A 419 21.79 2.23 4.28
CA ARG A 419 22.65 1.11 4.71
C ARG A 419 22.63 1.02 6.24
N SER A 420 23.01 -0.14 6.78
CA SER A 420 23.03 -0.36 8.23
C SER A 420 23.91 0.63 9.01
N ARG A 421 23.62 0.75 10.32
CA ARG A 421 24.32 1.60 11.31
C ARG A 421 25.84 1.71 11.08
N GLY A 422 26.35 2.95 11.05
CA GLY A 422 27.77 3.28 10.94
C GLY A 422 28.20 3.86 9.59
N THR A 423 27.29 3.92 8.61
CA THR A 423 27.50 4.62 7.34
C THR A 423 26.67 5.91 7.33
N ASN A 424 27.26 7.04 6.90
CA ASN A 424 26.71 8.40 7.01
C ASN A 424 25.56 8.72 6.02
N TYR A 425 24.82 7.73 5.52
CA TYR A 425 23.79 7.95 4.50
C TYR A 425 22.39 7.62 5.04
N SER A 426 21.52 8.63 4.98
CA SER A 426 20.17 8.54 5.51
C SER A 426 19.17 9.13 4.53
N ILE A 427 18.25 8.29 4.05
CA ILE A 427 17.16 8.73 3.19
C ILE A 427 16.29 9.77 3.93
N GLY A 428 16.11 9.61 5.24
CA GLY A 428 15.38 10.59 6.06
C GLY A 428 16.03 11.99 6.07
N GLU A 429 17.36 12.08 6.04
CA GLU A 429 18.06 13.38 5.95
C GLU A 429 17.86 14.01 4.57
N VAL A 430 17.87 13.21 3.50
CA VAL A 430 17.56 13.70 2.15
C VAL A 430 16.13 14.25 2.13
N TYR A 431 15.15 13.51 2.66
CA TYR A 431 13.77 13.98 2.69
C TYR A 431 13.60 15.25 3.52
N ARG A 432 14.32 15.40 4.64
CA ARG A 432 14.36 16.66 5.42
C ARG A 432 14.89 17.83 4.59
N LYS A 433 15.94 17.63 3.81
CA LYS A 433 16.50 18.66 2.92
C LYS A 433 15.52 19.05 1.81
N TYR A 434 14.80 18.09 1.22
CA TYR A 434 13.72 18.39 0.29
C TYR A 434 12.58 19.15 0.97
N LEU A 435 12.11 18.74 2.16
CA LEU A 435 11.11 19.48 2.94
C LEU A 435 11.56 20.92 3.27
N ALA A 436 12.83 21.13 3.59
CA ALA A 436 13.39 22.45 3.84
C ALA A 436 13.40 23.33 2.57
N GLY A 437 13.63 22.72 1.41
CA GLY A 437 13.61 23.40 0.11
C GLY A 437 12.23 23.54 -0.54
N ALA A 438 11.19 22.91 0.00
CA ALA A 438 9.84 22.93 -0.57
C ALA A 438 9.22 24.34 -0.49
N GLN A 439 8.49 24.72 -1.54
CA GLN A 439 7.97 26.09 -1.72
C GLN A 439 6.45 26.19 -1.83
N THR A 440 5.78 25.17 -2.37
CA THR A 440 4.36 25.22 -2.76
C THR A 440 3.55 24.11 -2.09
N GLY A 441 4.02 22.87 -2.19
CA GLY A 441 3.29 21.75 -1.62
C GLY A 441 4.10 20.47 -1.58
N VAL A 442 3.78 19.62 -0.61
CA VAL A 442 4.37 18.29 -0.45
C VAL A 442 3.26 17.29 -0.20
N MET A 443 3.23 16.24 -1.02
CA MET A 443 2.35 15.10 -0.80
C MET A 443 3.18 13.92 -0.29
N LEU A 444 2.71 13.30 0.77
CA LEU A 444 3.34 12.19 1.45
C LEU A 444 2.38 11.01 1.43
N THR A 445 2.86 9.82 1.11
CA THR A 445 2.09 8.59 1.16
C THR A 445 2.91 7.52 1.85
N SER A 446 2.36 6.91 2.89
CA SER A 446 3.05 5.85 3.62
C SER A 446 2.08 4.95 4.36
N PRO A 447 2.31 3.64 4.45
CA PRO A 447 1.45 2.75 5.20
C PRO A 447 1.48 3.00 6.71
N LYS A 448 2.59 3.54 7.22
CA LYS A 448 2.87 3.70 8.65
C LYS A 448 3.51 5.06 8.92
N VAL A 449 2.92 5.76 9.88
CA VAL A 449 3.34 7.08 10.36
C VAL A 449 3.63 6.93 11.85
N ARG A 450 4.86 7.20 12.28
CA ARG A 450 5.23 7.12 13.71
C ARG A 450 6.32 8.13 14.05
N TYR A 451 6.07 8.92 15.09
CA TYR A 451 7.01 9.84 15.71
C TYR A 451 6.76 9.93 17.22
N SER A 452 7.67 10.52 17.99
CA SER A 452 7.42 10.73 19.43
C SER A 452 6.28 11.75 19.62
N ARG A 453 5.42 11.57 20.63
CA ARG A 453 4.23 12.43 20.79
C ARG A 453 4.63 13.86 21.16
N HIS A 454 3.67 14.78 21.08
CA HIS A 454 3.89 16.18 21.41
C HIS A 454 4.43 16.32 22.85
N GLY A 455 5.56 17.01 23.02
CA GLY A 455 6.28 17.12 24.30
C GLY A 455 7.35 16.04 24.55
N GLU A 456 7.44 15.01 23.70
CA GLU A 456 8.37 13.88 23.83
C GLU A 456 9.45 13.88 22.73
N PHE A 457 9.74 15.03 22.13
CA PHE A 457 10.71 15.12 21.03
C PHE A 457 12.04 14.46 21.42
N ASN A 458 12.43 13.46 20.65
CA ASN A 458 13.66 12.72 20.89
C ASN A 458 14.68 13.07 19.81
N SER A 459 15.64 13.92 20.17
CA SER A 459 16.70 14.37 19.26
C SER A 459 17.60 13.25 18.72
N LYS A 460 17.53 12.03 19.29
CA LYS A 460 18.22 10.84 18.79
C LYS A 460 17.45 10.08 17.71
N LYS A 461 16.20 10.45 17.42
CA LYS A 461 15.34 9.79 16.42
C LYS A 461 15.19 10.66 15.18
N LEU A 462 15.59 10.13 14.02
CA LEU A 462 15.43 10.86 12.76
C LEU A 462 13.95 11.06 12.36
N SER A 463 13.04 10.19 12.82
CA SER A 463 11.60 10.39 12.59
C SER A 463 11.13 11.71 13.17
N ASP A 464 11.55 12.06 14.38
CA ASP A 464 11.07 13.27 15.05
C ASP A 464 11.57 14.51 14.33
N TRP A 465 12.84 14.48 13.91
CA TRP A 465 13.45 15.45 13.01
C TRP A 465 12.71 15.54 11.66
N PHE A 466 12.32 14.43 11.06
CA PHE A 466 11.56 14.44 9.81
C PHE A 466 10.21 15.16 9.97
N TYR A 467 9.43 14.82 11.00
CA TYR A 467 8.12 15.46 11.23
C TYR A 467 8.25 16.90 11.74
N ASP A 468 9.35 17.26 12.40
CA ASP A 468 9.70 18.66 12.66
C ASP A 468 9.92 19.42 11.34
N SER A 469 10.65 18.86 10.37
CA SER A 469 10.78 19.46 9.03
C SER A 469 9.45 19.57 8.28
N VAL A 470 8.52 18.62 8.47
CA VAL A 470 7.14 18.73 7.94
C VAL A 470 6.44 19.95 8.53
N ARG A 471 6.47 20.12 9.85
CA ARG A 471 5.86 21.28 10.54
C ARG A 471 6.52 22.60 10.15
N GLN A 472 7.85 22.61 10.00
CA GLN A 472 8.58 23.78 9.55
C GLN A 472 8.25 24.15 8.10
N ALA A 473 8.05 23.17 7.21
CA ALA A 473 7.58 23.46 5.86
C ALA A 473 6.18 24.08 5.89
N ALA A 474 5.28 23.48 6.66
CA ALA A 474 3.92 23.97 6.82
C ALA A 474 3.86 25.40 7.41
N SER A 475 4.72 25.72 8.39
CA SER A 475 4.79 27.08 8.96
C SER A 475 5.31 28.14 7.99
N ARG A 476 5.97 27.74 6.90
CA ARG A 476 6.34 28.63 5.78
C ARG A 476 5.22 28.77 4.72
N GLY A 477 4.04 28.18 4.97
CA GLY A 477 2.90 28.21 4.06
C GLY A 477 2.89 27.11 3.00
N VAL A 478 3.80 26.14 3.08
CA VAL A 478 3.81 24.97 2.18
C VAL A 478 2.62 24.06 2.54
N ARG A 479 1.77 23.74 1.56
CA ARG A 479 0.67 22.79 1.78
C ARG A 479 1.24 21.37 1.96
N ILE A 480 0.87 20.68 3.04
CA ILE A 480 1.24 19.28 3.25
C ILE A 480 -0.02 18.41 3.18
N ASP A 481 0.00 17.39 2.33
CA ASP A 481 -1.02 16.33 2.30
C ASP A 481 -0.38 15.00 2.66
N LEU A 482 -0.81 14.35 3.73
CA LEU A 482 -0.31 13.04 4.17
C LEU A 482 -1.42 11.99 4.08
N ILE A 483 -1.24 11.04 3.16
CA ILE A 483 -2.12 9.88 2.98
C ILE A 483 -1.51 8.68 3.70
N SER A 484 -2.30 8.03 4.54
CA SER A 484 -1.90 6.83 5.28
C SER A 484 -3.09 5.90 5.47
N ASN A 485 -2.85 4.78 6.16
CA ASN A 485 -3.89 3.83 6.53
C ASN A 485 -4.68 4.25 7.77
N GLY A 486 -5.95 3.83 7.83
CA GLY A 486 -6.85 3.93 8.98
C GLY A 486 -7.82 2.75 9.03
N LEU A 487 -8.72 2.71 10.03
CA LEU A 487 -9.72 1.61 10.17
C LEU A 487 -10.65 1.50 8.95
N ASP A 488 -10.76 2.61 8.25
CA ASP A 488 -11.58 2.88 7.08
C ASP A 488 -10.96 2.36 5.78
N GLY A 489 -9.68 1.97 5.82
CA GLY A 489 -8.96 1.44 4.66
C GLY A 489 -7.57 0.95 4.98
N GLY A 490 -7.51 -0.22 5.60
CA GLY A 490 -6.31 -1.01 5.62
C GLY A 490 -5.66 -1.13 6.98
N ASP A 491 -5.55 -2.39 7.36
CA ASP A 491 -4.89 -2.93 8.52
C ASP A 491 -3.38 -2.99 8.25
N GLY A 492 -2.49 -2.76 9.23
CA GLY A 492 -1.03 -2.64 9.01
C GLY A 492 -0.35 -3.72 8.15
N GLU A 493 0.88 -3.49 7.67
CA GLU A 493 1.61 -4.29 6.64
C GLU A 493 1.55 -5.81 6.81
N LEU A 494 1.71 -6.29 8.04
CA LEU A 494 1.57 -7.71 8.40
C LEU A 494 0.21 -8.30 8.00
N THR A 495 -0.83 -7.48 8.01
CA THR A 495 -2.18 -7.90 7.66
C THR A 495 -2.28 -8.36 6.23
N SER A 496 -1.62 -7.69 5.29
CA SER A 496 -1.57 -8.14 3.90
C SER A 496 -0.90 -9.51 3.78
N LEU A 497 0.23 -9.73 4.47
CA LEU A 497 0.95 -11.01 4.50
C LEU A 497 0.16 -12.14 5.15
N PHE A 498 -0.65 -11.84 6.16
CA PHE A 498 -1.51 -12.83 6.81
C PHE A 498 -2.82 -13.04 6.08
N ARG A 499 -3.37 -12.04 5.38
CA ARG A 499 -4.49 -12.22 4.45
C ARG A 499 -4.05 -13.14 3.31
N GLU A 500 -2.82 -13.00 2.82
CA GLU A 500 -2.18 -13.95 1.92
C GLU A 500 -2.17 -15.36 2.53
N LYS A 501 -1.64 -15.52 3.74
CA LYS A 501 -1.61 -16.81 4.44
C LYS A 501 -3.00 -17.43 4.65
N ALA A 502 -4.00 -16.61 4.97
CA ALA A 502 -5.37 -17.05 5.11
C ALA A 502 -5.95 -17.53 3.77
N SER A 503 -5.64 -16.83 2.68
CA SER A 503 -6.07 -17.20 1.31
C SER A 503 -5.39 -18.50 0.87
N ILE A 504 -4.08 -18.64 1.07
CA ILE A 504 -3.35 -19.90 0.84
C ILE A 504 -3.96 -21.07 1.65
N ALA A 505 -4.38 -20.82 2.90
CA ALA A 505 -5.03 -21.86 3.71
C ALA A 505 -6.41 -22.25 3.16
N GLU A 506 -7.15 -21.33 2.55
CA GLU A 506 -8.42 -21.62 1.88
C GLU A 506 -8.23 -22.40 0.59
N ASP A 507 -7.24 -22.01 -0.22
CA ASP A 507 -6.85 -22.74 -1.43
C ASP A 507 -6.44 -24.20 -1.10
N GLN A 508 -6.05 -24.47 0.15
CA GLN A 508 -5.71 -25.80 0.68
C GLN A 508 -6.87 -26.48 1.44
N ASP A 509 -8.11 -25.97 1.37
CA ASP A 509 -9.29 -26.45 2.10
C ASP A 509 -9.17 -26.42 3.64
N ARG A 510 -8.23 -25.64 4.19
CA ARG A 510 -8.00 -25.49 5.64
C ARG A 510 -8.82 -24.33 6.23
N THR A 511 -10.13 -24.34 5.98
CA THR A 511 -11.07 -23.25 6.34
C THR A 511 -11.05 -22.85 7.83
N GLY A 512 -10.85 -23.81 8.75
CA GLY A 512 -10.73 -23.53 10.18
C GLY A 512 -9.49 -22.72 10.54
N ALA A 513 -8.36 -22.98 9.87
CA ALA A 513 -7.14 -22.19 10.04
C ALA A 513 -7.31 -20.79 9.43
N ALA A 514 -7.85 -20.69 8.22
CA ALA A 514 -8.15 -19.41 7.57
C ALA A 514 -9.03 -18.50 8.44
N ARG A 515 -10.08 -19.06 9.06
CA ARG A 515 -10.96 -18.33 9.98
C ARG A 515 -10.23 -17.82 11.21
N ARG A 516 -9.32 -18.62 11.79
CA ARG A 516 -8.50 -18.20 12.94
C ARG A 516 -7.58 -17.05 12.56
N TRP A 517 -6.88 -17.15 11.42
CA TRP A 517 -6.03 -16.08 10.91
C TRP A 517 -6.80 -14.77 10.71
N ARG A 518 -7.96 -14.81 10.04
CA ARG A 518 -8.82 -13.62 9.85
C ARG A 518 -9.27 -12.96 11.14
N LYS A 519 -9.65 -13.76 12.15
CA LYS A 519 -10.08 -13.21 13.45
C LYS A 519 -8.93 -12.53 14.21
N PHE A 520 -7.74 -13.12 14.18
CA PHE A 520 -6.54 -12.52 14.76
C PHE A 520 -6.20 -11.20 14.06
N LEU A 521 -6.18 -11.23 12.72
CA LEU A 521 -5.93 -10.07 11.87
C LEU A 521 -6.79 -8.88 12.22
N THR A 522 -8.11 -9.08 12.30
CA THR A 522 -9.09 -8.01 12.56
C THR A 522 -8.81 -7.26 13.88
N ARG A 523 -8.20 -7.91 14.87
CA ARG A 523 -7.87 -7.27 16.16
C ARG A 523 -6.61 -6.41 16.08
N ASP A 524 -5.55 -6.92 15.45
CA ASP A 524 -4.27 -6.20 15.37
C ASP A 524 -4.31 -5.07 14.34
N ALA A 525 -4.97 -5.33 13.22
CA ALA A 525 -5.50 -4.33 12.31
C ALA A 525 -6.01 -3.07 13.01
N ALA A 526 -6.96 -3.29 13.93
CA ALA A 526 -7.63 -2.20 14.60
C ALA A 526 -6.73 -1.42 15.55
N LYS A 527 -5.76 -2.08 16.18
CA LYS A 527 -4.74 -1.42 17.00
C LYS A 527 -3.81 -0.55 16.17
N VAL A 528 -3.30 -1.07 15.06
CA VAL A 528 -2.38 -0.33 14.17
C VAL A 528 -3.08 0.89 13.58
N ALA A 529 -4.32 0.71 13.11
CA ALA A 529 -5.14 1.80 12.60
C ALA A 529 -5.41 2.89 13.65
N LYS A 530 -5.72 2.51 14.90
CA LYS A 530 -5.87 3.44 16.04
C LYS A 530 -4.59 4.24 16.30
N ALA A 531 -3.45 3.56 16.31
CA ALA A 531 -2.16 4.21 16.50
C ALA A 531 -1.85 5.20 15.37
N ASN A 532 -1.98 4.78 14.10
CA ASN A 532 -1.81 5.66 12.94
C ASN A 532 -2.71 6.89 13.03
N ARG A 533 -4.01 6.73 13.31
CA ARG A 533 -4.94 7.86 13.42
C ARG A 533 -4.51 8.87 14.47
N SER A 534 -4.00 8.42 15.63
CA SER A 534 -3.51 9.33 16.66
C SER A 534 -2.34 10.21 16.17
N TYR A 535 -1.44 9.67 15.35
CA TYR A 535 -0.34 10.43 14.74
C TYR A 535 -0.83 11.38 13.64
N LEU A 536 -1.81 10.97 12.84
CA LEU A 536 -2.41 11.82 11.81
C LEU A 536 -3.13 13.02 12.42
N LEU A 537 -3.93 12.83 13.48
CA LEU A 537 -4.56 13.93 14.23
C LEU A 537 -3.52 14.89 14.83
N GLY A 538 -2.44 14.36 15.39
CA GLY A 538 -1.35 15.17 15.94
C GLY A 538 -0.62 16.02 14.89
N LEU A 539 -0.72 15.66 13.61
CA LEU A 539 -0.19 16.44 12.50
C LEU A 539 -1.21 17.40 11.92
N GLU A 540 -2.47 16.98 11.78
CA GLU A 540 -3.57 17.81 11.26
C GLU A 540 -3.82 19.08 12.09
N SER A 541 -3.52 19.04 13.40
CA SER A 541 -3.56 20.24 14.24
C SER A 541 -2.55 21.33 13.86
N THR A 542 -1.59 21.03 12.98
CA THR A 542 -0.63 22.01 12.44
C THR A 542 -1.23 22.72 11.23
N PRO A 543 -1.28 24.07 11.19
CA PRO A 543 -1.77 24.80 10.02
C PRO A 543 -1.07 24.37 8.73
N HIS A 544 -1.84 24.29 7.63
CA HIS A 544 -1.39 23.80 6.31
C HIS A 544 -1.07 22.31 6.20
N VAL A 545 -1.21 21.53 7.29
CA VAL A 545 -1.09 20.07 7.24
C VAL A 545 -2.47 19.44 7.15
N HIS A 546 -2.68 18.66 6.10
CA HIS A 546 -3.90 17.89 5.87
C HIS A 546 -3.57 16.41 5.91
N THR A 547 -4.32 15.64 6.69
CA THR A 547 -4.09 14.20 6.81
C THR A 547 -5.31 13.40 6.38
N TRP A 548 -5.05 12.27 5.75
CA TRP A 548 -6.03 11.50 5.02
C TRP A 548 -5.84 10.01 5.29
N THR A 549 -6.94 9.29 5.51
CA THR A 549 -6.94 7.83 5.57
C THR A 549 -7.54 7.28 4.28
N HIS A 550 -6.73 6.62 3.47
CA HIS A 550 -7.22 6.00 2.24
C HIS A 550 -8.26 4.92 2.56
N PHE A 551 -9.23 4.71 1.66
CA PHE A 551 -10.32 3.74 1.87
C PHE A 551 -9.90 2.28 1.67
N GLN A 552 -8.73 2.04 1.09
CA GLN A 552 -8.07 0.73 1.04
C GLN A 552 -6.70 0.84 1.65
N TYR A 553 -6.10 -0.31 1.94
CA TYR A 553 -4.74 -0.36 2.44
C TYR A 553 -3.76 0.26 1.44
N ILE A 554 -3.22 1.43 1.78
CA ILE A 554 -2.09 2.04 1.11
C ILE A 554 -0.84 1.32 1.56
N HIS A 555 -0.15 0.73 0.59
CA HIS A 555 1.20 0.20 0.76
C HIS A 555 2.25 1.07 0.04
N ALA A 556 1.84 2.03 -0.79
CA ALA A 556 2.74 2.98 -1.43
C ALA A 556 3.60 3.77 -0.42
N LYS A 557 4.87 4.00 -0.77
CA LYS A 557 5.79 4.89 -0.04
C LYS A 557 6.34 5.96 -0.98
N GLN A 558 5.70 7.13 -0.95
CA GLN A 558 5.92 8.17 -1.95
C GLN A 558 6.04 9.54 -1.31
N LEU A 559 6.94 10.36 -1.82
CA LEU A 559 7.02 11.77 -1.50
C LEU A 559 7.05 12.58 -2.80
N TYR A 560 6.21 13.60 -2.89
CA TYR A 560 6.08 14.43 -4.09
C TYR A 560 6.18 15.90 -3.72
N PHE A 561 7.26 16.55 -4.14
CA PHE A 561 7.61 17.92 -3.74
C PHE A 561 7.40 18.90 -4.89
N ASP A 562 6.67 19.98 -4.61
CA ASP A 562 6.43 21.13 -5.48
C ASP A 562 5.93 20.78 -6.88
N ARG A 563 5.31 19.61 -6.99
CA ARG A 563 4.89 18.99 -8.25
C ARG A 563 6.02 18.79 -9.27
N ILE A 564 7.28 18.72 -8.82
CA ILE A 564 8.48 18.59 -9.69
C ILE A 564 9.45 17.47 -9.30
N ALA A 565 9.51 17.07 -8.03
CA ALA A 565 10.42 16.03 -7.57
C ALA A 565 9.62 14.87 -6.96
N VAL A 566 9.75 13.69 -7.57
CA VAL A 566 9.02 12.48 -7.18
C VAL A 566 10.00 11.50 -6.56
N ALA A 567 9.73 11.07 -5.33
CA ALA A 567 10.40 9.96 -4.66
C ALA A 567 9.46 8.76 -4.54
N ILE A 568 9.91 7.59 -5.03
CA ILE A 568 9.20 6.30 -4.94
C ILE A 568 10.20 5.24 -4.48
N GLY A 569 9.82 4.44 -3.49
CA GLY A 569 10.71 3.41 -2.94
C GLY A 569 10.04 2.57 -1.86
N SER A 570 10.87 2.01 -0.98
CA SER A 570 10.42 1.12 0.09
C SER A 570 10.26 1.82 1.45
N VAL A 571 10.68 3.08 1.58
CA VAL A 571 10.85 3.77 2.88
C VAL A 571 9.53 4.20 3.51
N ASN A 572 9.11 3.54 4.59
CA ASN A 572 7.97 4.04 5.39
C ASN A 572 8.34 5.30 6.19
N LEU A 573 7.35 6.08 6.61
CA LEU A 573 7.53 7.28 7.43
C LEU A 573 7.45 6.96 8.94
N ASP A 574 8.06 5.84 9.32
CA ASP A 574 8.15 5.39 10.71
C ASP A 574 9.61 5.37 11.19
N MET A 575 9.78 5.21 12.50
CA MET A 575 11.08 5.20 13.14
C MET A 575 12.05 4.16 12.56
N ASN A 576 11.62 2.94 12.24
CA ASN A 576 12.55 1.90 11.81
C ASN A 576 13.05 2.17 10.39
N SER A 577 12.14 2.53 9.49
CA SER A 577 12.47 2.78 8.09
C SER A 577 13.36 4.01 7.93
N LEU A 578 13.12 5.08 8.69
CA LEU A 578 13.96 6.27 8.63
C LEU A 578 15.32 6.10 9.33
N ASN A 579 15.50 5.17 10.27
CA ASN A 579 16.72 5.08 11.09
C ASN A 579 17.57 3.81 10.88
N ALA A 580 16.97 2.68 10.53
CA ALA A 580 17.61 1.37 10.73
C ALA A 580 17.46 0.41 9.54
N ASN A 581 16.28 0.33 8.92
CA ASN A 581 16.03 -0.65 7.86
C ASN A 581 16.95 -0.46 6.66
N HIS A 582 17.20 -1.56 5.94
CA HIS A 582 17.77 -1.49 4.61
C HIS A 582 16.67 -1.09 3.64
N GLU A 583 16.80 0.11 3.09
CA GLU A 583 15.81 0.75 2.24
C GLU A 583 16.46 1.36 1.00
N ALA A 584 15.65 1.56 -0.03
CA ALA A 584 16.03 2.35 -1.19
C ALA A 584 14.82 3.12 -1.73
N ALA A 585 15.12 4.24 -2.38
CA ALA A 585 14.13 4.99 -3.15
C ALA A 585 14.79 5.60 -4.38
N ALA A 586 14.05 5.78 -5.46
CA ALA A 586 14.47 6.66 -6.55
C ALA A 586 13.84 8.04 -6.32
N ILE A 587 14.62 9.10 -6.50
CA ILE A 587 14.10 10.46 -6.58
C ILE A 587 14.43 11.07 -7.94
N CYS A 588 13.40 11.59 -8.62
CA CYS A 588 13.47 12.01 -10.00
C CYS A 588 12.84 13.40 -10.21
N LEU A 589 13.56 14.23 -10.96
CA LEU A 589 13.06 15.41 -11.64
C LEU A 589 12.71 14.99 -13.07
N ASP A 590 11.45 14.64 -13.28
CA ASP A 590 10.93 14.21 -14.57
C ASP A 590 9.50 14.73 -14.79
N GLN A 591 9.26 15.39 -15.92
CA GLN A 591 7.96 16.00 -16.21
C GLN A 591 6.87 14.94 -16.40
N GLY A 592 7.13 13.89 -17.18
CA GLY A 592 6.15 12.86 -17.47
C GLY A 592 5.77 12.05 -16.23
N LEU A 593 6.75 11.76 -15.37
CA LEU A 593 6.49 11.15 -14.06
C LEU A 593 5.71 12.09 -13.14
N SER A 594 6.05 13.38 -13.10
CA SER A 594 5.32 14.37 -12.30
C SER A 594 3.84 14.47 -12.69
N GLU A 595 3.54 14.48 -13.99
CA GLU A 595 2.15 14.50 -14.49
C GLU A 595 1.38 13.20 -14.17
N GLN A 596 2.05 12.05 -14.18
CA GLN A 596 1.47 10.79 -13.69
C GLN A 596 1.14 10.88 -12.19
N MET A 597 2.05 11.45 -11.39
CA MET A 597 1.87 11.60 -9.94
C MET A 597 0.80 12.62 -9.56
N ASP A 598 0.66 13.73 -10.30
CA ASP A 598 -0.44 14.68 -10.12
C ASP A 598 -1.80 13.97 -10.16
N ARG A 599 -2.02 13.15 -11.20
CA ARG A 599 -3.28 12.41 -11.37
C ARG A 599 -3.46 11.37 -10.28
N GLN A 600 -2.44 10.55 -10.05
CA GLN A 600 -2.53 9.44 -9.13
C GLN A 600 -2.75 9.89 -7.69
N LEU A 601 -1.96 10.85 -7.18
CA LEU A 601 -2.10 11.30 -5.80
C LEU A 601 -3.38 12.12 -5.59
N THR A 602 -3.86 12.83 -6.62
CA THR A 602 -5.22 13.43 -6.56
C THR A 602 -6.28 12.36 -6.42
N GLN A 603 -6.16 11.26 -7.16
CA GLN A 603 -7.10 10.15 -7.07
C GLN A 603 -7.06 9.46 -5.71
N ASP A 604 -5.87 9.26 -5.14
CA ASP A 604 -5.72 8.72 -3.79
C ASP A 604 -6.34 9.66 -2.75
N LEU A 605 -6.16 10.99 -2.87
CA LEU A 605 -6.85 11.96 -2.00
C LEU A 605 -8.38 11.89 -2.13
N VAL A 606 -8.89 11.87 -3.36
CA VAL A 606 -10.32 11.76 -3.64
C VAL A 606 -10.90 10.48 -3.04
N ASN A 607 -10.13 9.39 -3.06
CA ASN A 607 -10.48 8.10 -2.46
C ASN A 607 -10.04 7.98 -0.99
N SER A 608 -9.70 9.08 -0.30
CA SER A 608 -9.34 9.07 1.12
C SER A 608 -10.32 9.85 1.98
N VAL A 609 -10.56 9.38 3.20
CA VAL A 609 -11.35 10.08 4.22
C VAL A 609 -10.45 11.12 4.91
N PRO A 610 -10.84 12.40 5.01
CA PRO A 610 -10.08 13.39 5.76
C PRO A 610 -10.12 13.06 7.26
N VAL A 611 -8.97 13.18 7.93
CA VAL A 611 -8.90 13.10 9.39
C VAL A 611 -9.19 14.49 9.95
N VAL A 612 -10.30 14.64 10.67
CA VAL A 612 -10.75 15.94 11.21
C VAL A 612 -10.87 15.91 12.74
N SER A 613 -10.57 17.03 13.39
CA SER A 613 -10.46 17.17 14.85
C SER A 613 -11.79 17.42 15.60
N GLN A 614 -12.87 17.80 14.92
CA GLN A 614 -13.95 18.57 15.54
C GLN A 614 -15.00 17.86 16.42
N ASN A 615 -14.94 16.54 16.67
CA ASN A 615 -16.04 15.85 17.40
C ASN A 615 -15.61 15.00 18.61
N GLU A 616 -14.51 15.33 19.27
CA GLU A 616 -14.16 14.64 20.53
C GLU A 616 -14.82 15.28 21.77
N THR A 617 -15.15 16.57 21.74
CA THR A 617 -15.78 17.28 22.88
C THR A 617 -17.25 16.91 23.10
N PHE A 618 -18.02 16.58 22.06
CA PHE A 618 -19.41 16.11 22.21
C PHE A 618 -19.50 14.67 22.76
N SER A 619 -18.47 13.84 22.52
CA SER A 619 -18.39 12.46 23.02
C SER A 619 -17.78 12.37 24.43
N GLN A 620 -16.79 13.22 24.75
CA GLN A 620 -16.22 13.29 26.10
C GLN A 620 -17.27 13.68 27.16
N ALA A 621 -18.21 14.58 26.83
CA ALA A 621 -19.31 14.95 27.72
C ALA A 621 -20.28 13.79 28.03
N GLN A 622 -20.32 12.72 27.23
CA GLN A 622 -21.06 11.50 27.55
C GLN A 622 -20.20 10.44 28.25
N ASN A 623 -18.91 10.35 27.95
CA ASN A 623 -18.00 9.35 28.54
C ASN A 623 -17.48 9.71 29.95
N ASP A 624 -17.42 10.99 30.32
CA ASP A 624 -17.01 11.43 31.68
C ASP A 624 -17.94 10.97 32.80
N SER A 625 -19.08 10.35 32.45
CA SER A 625 -19.97 9.68 33.40
C SER A 625 -19.69 8.18 33.62
N SER A 626 -18.68 7.60 32.93
CA SER A 626 -18.47 6.13 32.95
C SER A 626 -17.02 5.62 32.94
N GLU A 627 -15.98 6.47 32.81
CA GLU A 627 -14.59 6.00 32.72
C GLU A 627 -13.69 6.61 33.81
N SER A 628 -13.84 6.15 35.06
CA SER A 628 -12.83 6.34 36.13
C SER A 628 -11.92 5.12 36.34
N GLU A 629 -11.93 4.14 35.44
CA GLU A 629 -11.11 2.93 35.54
C GLU A 629 -10.63 2.50 34.14
N ASN A 630 -9.51 3.07 33.68
CA ASN A 630 -8.52 2.47 32.76
C ASN A 630 -7.57 3.56 32.22
N GLN A 631 -6.81 4.16 33.12
CA GLN A 631 -5.50 4.74 32.78
C GLN A 631 -4.45 3.83 33.39
N ASP A 632 -3.93 2.92 32.57
CA ASP A 632 -2.57 2.39 32.59
C ASP A 632 -2.48 1.28 31.53
N ILE A 633 -1.29 1.07 30.99
CA ILE A 633 -0.94 0.15 29.88
C ILE A 633 -1.03 0.78 28.48
N LEU A 634 -0.07 1.62 28.12
CA LEU A 634 0.50 1.67 26.77
C LEU A 634 1.97 2.09 26.84
N ASP A 635 2.80 1.24 27.44
CA ASP A 635 4.24 1.24 27.20
C ASP A 635 4.81 -0.15 27.51
N GLU A 636 4.51 -1.15 26.67
CA GLU A 636 5.16 -2.46 26.75
C GLU A 636 5.17 -3.13 25.37
N ASN A 637 6.39 -3.22 24.80
CA ASN A 637 6.88 -4.18 23.81
C ASN A 637 6.02 -4.46 22.55
N ASP A 638 6.53 -4.03 21.40
CA ASP A 638 6.14 -4.45 20.03
C ASP A 638 6.40 -5.97 19.75
N VAL A 639 6.38 -6.82 20.78
CA VAL A 639 6.55 -8.28 20.69
C VAL A 639 5.17 -8.94 20.80
N SER A 640 4.39 -8.97 19.72
CA SER A 640 3.12 -9.74 19.76
C SER A 640 2.65 -10.40 18.47
N VAL A 641 3.42 -10.38 17.39
CA VAL A 641 3.12 -11.17 16.18
C VAL A 641 4.22 -12.21 15.91
N GLU A 642 5.48 -11.82 16.05
CA GLU A 642 6.65 -12.70 15.89
C GLU A 642 6.64 -13.83 16.92
N ALA A 643 6.29 -13.53 18.17
CA ALA A 643 6.14 -14.54 19.23
C ALA A 643 4.98 -15.52 18.97
N PHE A 644 3.91 -15.07 18.33
CA PHE A 644 2.79 -15.93 17.94
C PHE A 644 3.17 -16.85 16.76
N ILE A 645 3.85 -16.31 15.75
CA ILE A 645 4.39 -17.08 14.62
C ILE A 645 5.43 -18.11 15.11
N ALA A 646 6.34 -17.71 16.00
CA ALA A 646 7.35 -18.59 16.57
C ALA A 646 6.73 -19.76 17.35
N ARG A 647 5.60 -19.53 18.05
CA ARG A 647 4.85 -20.59 18.76
C ARG A 647 4.17 -21.60 17.83
N GLU A 648 3.62 -21.16 16.69
CA GLU A 648 3.01 -22.09 15.71
C GLU A 648 4.04 -22.77 14.78
N ALA A 649 5.24 -22.19 14.60
CA ALA A 649 6.29 -22.79 13.78
C ALA A 649 7.04 -23.95 14.47
N ALA A 650 6.82 -24.16 15.77
CA ALA A 650 7.33 -25.31 16.50
C ALA A 650 6.35 -26.49 16.34
N PRO A 651 6.73 -27.61 15.68
CA PRO A 651 5.91 -28.80 15.68
C PRO A 651 5.94 -29.43 17.09
N ASP A 652 4.75 -29.69 17.65
CA ASP A 652 4.46 -30.48 18.86
C ASP A 652 5.68 -30.83 19.73
N VAL A 653 6.13 -29.87 20.55
CA VAL A 653 7.01 -30.16 21.68
C VAL A 653 6.13 -30.15 22.95
N PRO A 654 6.10 -31.24 23.74
CA PRO A 654 5.34 -31.28 24.99
C PRO A 654 5.75 -30.13 25.92
N GLU A 655 4.74 -29.58 26.59
CA GLU A 655 4.73 -28.30 27.31
C GLU A 655 5.59 -28.27 28.60
N GLN A 656 6.79 -28.85 28.61
CA GLN A 656 7.56 -29.03 29.85
C GLN A 656 8.94 -28.39 29.93
N ASP A 657 9.52 -27.80 28.87
CA ASP A 657 10.87 -27.21 28.96
C ASP A 657 11.01 -25.84 28.27
N VAL A 658 10.22 -24.84 28.69
CA VAL A 658 10.51 -23.42 28.39
C VAL A 658 10.53 -22.60 29.68
N ARG A 659 11.52 -22.89 30.52
CA ARG A 659 12.08 -21.93 31.48
C ARG A 659 13.59 -22.13 31.54
N ASN A 660 14.31 -21.42 30.66
CA ASN A 660 15.65 -20.86 30.88
C ASN A 660 16.01 -19.91 29.74
#